data_AF-F0EQ18-F1
#
_entry.id   AF-F0EQ18-F1
#
_cell.length_a   1.000
_cell.length_b   1.000
_cell.length_c   1.000
_cell.angle_alpha   90.00
_cell.angle_beta   90.00
_cell.angle_gamma   90.00
#
_symmetry.space_group_name_H-M   'P 1'
#
loop_
_entity.id
_entity.type
_entity.pdbx_description
1 polymer ?
#
loop_
_entity_poly.entity_id
_entity_poly.type
_entity_poly.pdbx_seq_one_letter_code
_entity_poly.pdbx_strand_id
1 'polypeptide(L)'
;MEQQDNDRQETDNSRLARAKRKLERLKREYSAQISRVFDHQAQTNGQPMNDKANGRSFFNRQEQLEGRARTLLREIEAQEERISTLEHQKKRKELGLNNQGGLIMSVDNIPMIKAEIEQAKQGNSMYSTATIRKYEKQLVELEELKRRSERAGKHMNEQAQKMIESGRLTQWKKNPMIYFVKGYRKLAVELTESGTFEPSQRYAAKTEAEQSVISDILNELKFDTEEIPNATKDQEAALNHFYRVEFNEGSENIRNFEGEIVSQPLIEEIKRLDRPMESGYYKFYFQEIKDGEIVDAFRLDVGDGVNSNQDYYKKLESLAAQDKTNVVTNERSKAAYYLRIENHAEGAFFRIFTDEENIFKSTVASYEFDLHAKLTEENIWFSQDHKEAEEKLNADFLVNNRLNPKYLSSFISQWNDYKKQNNVYMGLPIDHGLIEFDPIDYYKGTALPLTQGKLTIDSLDTQKKVEHSEEKRSVKKRKSAEELKKETDQLVKDAMENIKNHFDDPEDVLELGAFMSKFYNYSLKNTALIQEQLPHAHAVAGAKKFKEAGFFIRKGEKAIRVLAPTTYKCFINEQGRSQSLSKATKQQKEKILKGELKTEERRAFKNVPVFDISQTTATADDLPKIFPNRPYNFDLTKATNTKMLYQSLETYALSEGLTIIDDLTTVTPVLGTAKGAYGQGIDGSEMLFMNPRFTQAEQVPTMIHELAHAKLHSKASNSTYSSSVKEFQAELAAYIVAHHYGIDTKEESIPYIAAWTKNGQTVEDKLAQMEEVKVFSRQMIEQIDTQLMIHQELEQQEQEKAPTVEKQKLTESQKTYRTFSEQIAFAKTVSILDIALKNGIDLIQDSKKQYRLADNHSLVITADKNLFIENNGNFGGGPIDFVQKVVGIEDFKSAVHHITDSEYEISDVAPSEQREFIYNKDNERDFVRAKKYLIDDRCIDEEIVSVLHNKGLLQQDKRNNVLLLWNDHGKIAGCSEKGTIPDSTWKKIQTGSDSKIGFNVRNGEPKKLKFFEAGVDLMSYMSLNKSDLKDTWFVSMEGLKPETVYHYLEEAQQVSPSGIEEIALCVDNDEAGKAFFDKFQQFTFNQKEKAPLEFQAEFPQDPVGQETQKWDWNNELVYQVNEGENQRKKSLESEPALSL
;
A
#
# COMPACT_ATOMS: atom_id res chain seq x y z
N MET A 1 -19.10 7.57 35.50
CA MET A 1 -20.46 7.05 35.23
C MET A 1 -20.49 6.42 33.83
N GLU A 2 -19.46 5.65 33.48
CA GLU A 2 -19.06 5.40 32.06
C GLU A 2 -18.94 3.88 31.75
N GLN A 3 -19.76 3.06 32.40
CA GLN A 3 -19.67 1.59 32.31
C GLN A 3 -20.94 0.92 31.74
N GLN A 4 -21.85 1.68 31.12
CA GLN A 4 -23.11 1.14 30.55
C GLN A 4 -23.43 1.56 29.10
N ASP A 5 -22.77 2.58 28.52
CA ASP A 5 -23.10 3.10 27.18
C ASP A 5 -22.36 2.43 25.99
N ASN A 6 -21.66 1.31 26.21
CA ASN A 6 -20.83 0.67 25.16
C ASN A 6 -21.47 -0.57 24.49
N ASP A 7 -22.62 -1.04 24.96
CA ASP A 7 -23.25 -2.30 24.52
C ASP A 7 -24.25 -2.17 23.34
N ARG A 8 -24.21 -1.05 22.59
CA ARG A 8 -25.06 -0.82 21.40
C ARG A 8 -24.31 -0.24 20.19
N GLN A 9 -23.24 -0.91 19.77
CA GLN A 9 -22.74 -0.84 18.39
C GLN A 9 -22.46 -2.25 17.86
N GLU A 10 -22.82 -2.52 16.60
CA GLU A 10 -22.49 -3.79 15.93
C GLU A 10 -20.98 -3.87 15.65
N THR A 11 -20.20 -4.36 16.62
CA THR A 11 -18.74 -4.31 16.50
C THR A 11 -18.24 -5.18 15.35
N ASP A 12 -17.44 -4.61 14.44
CA ASP A 12 -16.80 -5.37 13.36
C ASP A 12 -16.00 -6.55 13.94
N ASN A 13 -16.45 -7.76 13.63
CA ASN A 13 -15.86 -9.02 14.08
C ASN A 13 -14.80 -9.56 13.12
N SER A 14 -14.37 -8.77 12.12
CA SER A 14 -13.22 -9.06 11.28
C SER A 14 -11.97 -9.35 12.10
N ARG A 15 -11.06 -10.16 11.52
CA ARG A 15 -9.77 -10.47 12.14
C ARG A 15 -8.94 -9.22 12.43
N LEU A 16 -9.10 -8.18 11.59
CA LEU A 16 -8.40 -6.90 11.72
C LEU A 16 -8.97 -6.06 12.88
N ALA A 17 -10.28 -5.85 12.94
CA ALA A 17 -10.90 -5.10 14.04
C ALA A 17 -10.73 -5.82 15.40
N ARG A 18 -10.78 -7.15 15.44
CA ARG A 18 -10.41 -7.93 16.63
C ARG A 18 -8.93 -7.76 17.01
N ALA A 19 -8.04 -7.62 16.03
CA ALA A 19 -6.62 -7.37 16.29
C ALA A 19 -6.37 -5.96 16.83
N LYS A 20 -6.99 -4.92 16.25
CA LYS A 20 -6.92 -3.54 16.75
C LYS A 20 -7.53 -3.41 18.16
N ARG A 21 -8.66 -4.06 18.43
CA ARG A 21 -9.24 -4.13 19.79
C ARG A 21 -8.30 -4.80 20.82
N LYS A 22 -7.49 -5.81 20.46
CA LYS A 22 -6.44 -6.34 21.37
C LYS A 22 -5.31 -5.33 21.58
N LEU A 23 -4.87 -4.62 20.54
CA LEU A 23 -3.81 -3.61 20.66
C LEU A 23 -4.19 -2.49 21.64
N GLU A 24 -5.39 -1.93 21.49
CA GLU A 24 -5.91 -0.91 22.40
C GLU A 24 -5.96 -1.38 23.86
N ARG A 25 -6.37 -2.64 24.07
CA ARG A 25 -6.39 -3.24 25.40
C ARG A 25 -4.97 -3.38 25.98
N LEU A 26 -4.01 -3.85 25.19
CA LEU A 26 -2.62 -3.97 25.59
C LEU A 26 -1.96 -2.62 25.88
N LYS A 27 -2.24 -1.58 25.08
CA LYS A 27 -1.71 -0.22 25.32
C LYS A 27 -2.23 0.36 26.65
N ARG A 28 -3.49 0.09 27.01
CA ARG A 28 -4.06 0.45 28.33
C ARG A 28 -3.51 -0.40 29.47
N GLU A 29 -3.25 -1.69 29.25
CA GLU A 29 -2.56 -2.56 30.22
C GLU A 29 -1.12 -2.10 30.47
N TYR A 30 -0.41 -1.69 29.42
CA TYR A 30 0.96 -1.16 29.49
C TYR A 30 1.03 0.19 30.21
N SER A 31 0.19 1.17 29.85
CA SER A 31 0.20 2.48 30.53
C SER A 31 -0.11 2.35 32.02
N ALA A 32 -1.13 1.57 32.39
CA ALA A 32 -1.45 1.27 33.78
C ALA A 32 -0.34 0.47 34.51
N GLN A 33 0.49 -0.29 33.80
CA GLN A 33 1.64 -0.98 34.37
C GLN A 33 2.86 -0.07 34.52
N ILE A 34 3.05 0.91 33.62
CA ILE A 34 4.07 1.96 33.73
C ILE A 34 3.75 2.92 34.89
N SER A 35 2.49 3.33 35.09
CA SER A 35 2.09 4.10 36.28
C SER A 35 2.52 3.39 37.56
N ARG A 36 2.30 2.07 37.68
CA ARG A 36 2.74 1.29 38.86
C ARG A 36 4.24 1.24 39.06
N VAL A 37 5.05 1.36 38.00
CA VAL A 37 6.52 1.47 38.12
C VAL A 37 6.87 2.83 38.73
N PHE A 38 6.26 3.92 38.25
CA PHE A 38 6.44 5.25 38.84
C PHE A 38 5.90 5.34 40.28
N ASP A 39 4.72 4.77 40.58
CA ASP A 39 4.15 4.69 41.94
C ASP A 39 5.06 3.91 42.91
N HIS A 40 5.75 2.88 42.41
CA HIS A 40 6.72 2.12 43.20
C HIS A 40 8.01 2.92 43.39
N GLN A 41 8.52 3.56 42.34
CA GLN A 41 9.71 4.42 42.41
C GLN A 41 9.49 5.66 43.30
N ALA A 42 8.29 6.23 43.34
CA ALA A 42 7.94 7.37 44.19
C ALA A 42 8.10 7.07 45.70
N GLN A 43 7.92 5.82 46.13
CA GLN A 43 8.11 5.39 47.53
C GLN A 43 9.56 5.56 48.04
N THR A 44 10.52 5.85 47.15
CA THR A 44 11.90 6.21 47.54
C THR A 44 12.00 7.60 48.18
N ASN A 45 11.02 8.49 47.93
CA ASN A 45 11.08 9.92 48.27
C ASN A 45 12.39 10.60 47.81
N GLY A 46 12.92 10.19 46.64
CA GLY A 46 14.17 10.71 46.08
C GLY A 46 15.46 10.27 46.79
N GLN A 47 15.37 9.37 47.79
CA GLN A 47 16.54 8.84 48.50
C GLN A 47 17.05 7.54 47.86
N PRO A 48 18.39 7.34 47.73
CA PRO A 48 18.94 6.08 47.24
C PRO A 48 18.51 4.90 48.13
N MET A 49 17.98 3.84 47.51
CA MET A 49 17.39 2.69 48.22
C MET A 49 18.43 1.63 48.63
N ASN A 50 19.69 1.80 48.23
CA ASN A 50 20.77 0.84 48.47
C ASN A 50 21.07 0.63 49.96
N ASP A 51 20.98 1.68 50.77
CA ASP A 51 21.46 1.69 52.16
C ASP A 51 20.35 1.40 53.19
N LYS A 52 19.19 0.90 52.74
CA LYS A 52 17.99 0.65 53.57
C LYS A 52 17.75 -0.84 53.78
N ALA A 53 17.35 -1.22 55.00
CA ALA A 53 17.18 -2.62 55.42
C ALA A 53 16.23 -3.48 54.56
N ASN A 54 15.30 -2.86 53.81
CA ASN A 54 14.37 -3.54 52.90
C ASN A 54 14.71 -3.36 51.40
N GLY A 55 15.84 -2.73 51.06
CA GLY A 55 16.17 -2.33 49.69
C GLY A 55 16.14 -3.47 48.68
N ARG A 56 16.61 -4.67 49.05
CA ARG A 56 16.55 -5.87 48.18
C ARG A 56 15.11 -6.29 47.86
N SER A 57 14.17 -6.15 48.79
CA SER A 57 12.75 -6.43 48.53
C SER A 57 12.12 -5.38 47.61
N PHE A 58 12.53 -4.11 47.76
CA PHE A 58 12.15 -3.02 46.87
C PHE A 58 12.63 -3.26 45.43
N PHE A 59 13.90 -3.62 45.23
CA PHE A 59 14.46 -3.88 43.90
C PHE A 59 13.84 -5.12 43.24
N ASN A 60 13.65 -6.22 43.98
CA ASN A 60 12.92 -7.40 43.48
C ASN A 60 11.50 -7.04 43.01
N ARG A 61 10.85 -6.06 43.65
CA ARG A 61 9.51 -5.59 43.26
C ARG A 61 9.54 -4.65 42.05
N GLN A 62 10.52 -3.75 41.98
CA GLN A 62 10.78 -2.92 40.80
C GLN A 62 11.01 -3.81 39.56
N GLU A 63 11.87 -4.81 39.67
CA GLU A 63 12.18 -5.78 38.60
C GLU A 63 10.93 -6.57 38.15
N GLN A 64 10.05 -6.98 39.07
CA GLN A 64 8.76 -7.60 38.72
C GLN A 64 7.82 -6.65 37.95
N LEU A 65 7.82 -5.36 38.29
CA LEU A 65 6.93 -4.38 37.68
C LEU A 65 7.45 -3.96 36.29
N GLU A 66 8.75 -3.69 36.17
CA GLU A 66 9.43 -3.43 34.90
C GLU A 66 9.40 -4.65 33.99
N GLY A 67 9.68 -5.86 34.50
CA GLY A 67 9.65 -7.10 33.73
C GLY A 67 8.29 -7.30 33.05
N ARG A 68 7.18 -7.04 33.76
CA ARG A 68 5.82 -7.06 33.19
C ARG A 68 5.59 -5.96 32.16
N ALA A 69 6.13 -4.76 32.35
CA ALA A 69 6.07 -3.70 31.35
C ALA A 69 6.82 -4.10 30.07
N ARG A 70 8.02 -4.69 30.20
CA ARG A 70 8.81 -5.23 29.08
C ARG A 70 8.09 -6.39 28.36
N THR A 71 7.37 -7.26 29.08
CA THR A 71 6.50 -8.28 28.47
C THR A 71 5.34 -7.67 27.68
N LEU A 72 4.63 -6.70 28.27
CA LEU A 72 3.51 -6.02 27.61
C LEU A 72 3.95 -5.24 26.37
N LEU A 73 5.14 -4.63 26.40
CA LEU A 73 5.73 -3.94 25.24
C LEU A 73 5.96 -4.91 24.07
N ARG A 74 6.56 -6.09 24.32
CA ARG A 74 6.72 -7.14 23.30
C ARG A 74 5.39 -7.68 22.78
N GLU A 75 4.37 -7.77 23.64
CA GLU A 75 3.01 -8.13 23.22
C GLU A 75 2.34 -7.04 22.36
N ILE A 76 2.66 -5.76 22.57
CA ILE A 76 2.24 -4.65 21.71
C ILE A 76 2.92 -4.76 20.35
N GLU A 77 4.25 -4.85 20.31
CA GLU A 77 5.07 -4.97 19.09
C GLU A 77 4.57 -6.12 18.18
N ALA A 78 4.47 -7.34 18.73
CA ALA A 78 3.99 -8.52 18.00
C ALA A 78 2.50 -8.42 17.60
N GLN A 79 1.71 -7.59 18.29
CA GLN A 79 0.32 -7.33 17.92
C GLN A 79 0.20 -6.26 16.82
N GLU A 80 1.13 -5.30 16.75
CA GLU A 80 1.23 -4.30 15.68
C GLU A 80 1.75 -4.91 14.38
N GLU A 81 2.79 -5.75 14.42
CA GLU A 81 3.24 -6.55 13.27
C GLU A 81 2.09 -7.40 12.69
N ARG A 82 1.30 -8.02 13.57
CA ARG A 82 0.11 -8.79 13.21
C ARG A 82 -1.00 -7.93 12.57
N ILE A 83 -1.17 -6.68 13.01
CA ILE A 83 -2.12 -5.73 12.40
C ILE A 83 -1.61 -5.33 11.01
N SER A 84 -0.36 -4.91 10.88
CA SER A 84 0.28 -4.58 9.59
C SER A 84 0.13 -5.73 8.58
N THR A 85 0.39 -6.97 9.02
CA THR A 85 0.19 -8.18 8.21
C THR A 85 -1.26 -8.36 7.74
N LEU A 86 -2.26 -8.08 8.59
CA LEU A 86 -3.68 -8.17 8.25
C LEU A 86 -4.15 -7.02 7.36
N GLU A 87 -3.58 -5.82 7.49
CA GLU A 87 -3.86 -4.66 6.63
C GLU A 87 -3.24 -4.83 5.25
N HIS A 88 -2.02 -5.36 5.16
CA HIS A 88 -1.41 -5.75 3.89
C HIS A 88 -2.22 -6.84 3.18
N GLN A 89 -2.73 -7.85 3.90
CA GLN A 89 -3.66 -8.84 3.34
C GLN A 89 -4.98 -8.21 2.87
N LYS A 90 -5.53 -7.24 3.60
CA LYS A 90 -6.73 -6.50 3.20
C LYS A 90 -6.48 -5.70 1.91
N LYS A 91 -5.43 -4.87 1.88
CA LYS A 91 -5.04 -4.04 0.73
C LYS A 91 -4.77 -4.86 -0.53
N ARG A 92 -4.08 -6.00 -0.42
CA ARG A 92 -3.87 -6.93 -1.55
C ARG A 92 -5.18 -7.49 -2.08
N LYS A 93 -6.11 -7.88 -1.21
CA LYS A 93 -7.43 -8.39 -1.61
C LYS A 93 -8.28 -7.31 -2.29
N GLU A 94 -8.18 -6.06 -1.85
CA GLU A 94 -8.83 -4.89 -2.48
C GLU A 94 -8.24 -4.59 -3.86
N LEU A 95 -6.93 -4.80 -4.04
CA LEU A 95 -6.23 -4.77 -5.34
C LEU A 95 -6.44 -6.05 -6.19
N GLY A 96 -7.35 -6.95 -5.82
CA GLY A 96 -7.63 -8.17 -6.59
C GLY A 96 -6.55 -9.26 -6.53
N LEU A 97 -5.58 -9.14 -5.62
CA LEU A 97 -4.42 -10.03 -5.48
C LEU A 97 -4.59 -11.05 -4.35
N ASN A 98 -4.10 -12.26 -4.61
CA ASN A 98 -4.05 -13.36 -3.64
C ASN A 98 -2.80 -13.28 -2.74
N ASN A 99 -2.77 -14.09 -1.69
CA ASN A 99 -1.69 -14.08 -0.68
C ASN A 99 -0.30 -14.43 -1.26
N GLN A 100 -0.22 -15.10 -2.40
CA GLN A 100 1.04 -15.52 -3.05
C GLN A 100 1.49 -14.56 -4.16
N GLY A 101 0.62 -13.66 -4.63
CA GLY A 101 0.98 -12.60 -5.60
C GLY A 101 0.30 -12.71 -6.96
N GLY A 102 -0.40 -13.81 -7.25
CA GLY A 102 -1.28 -13.89 -8.42
C GLY A 102 -2.62 -13.18 -8.22
N LEU A 103 -3.40 -13.03 -9.27
CA LEU A 103 -4.77 -12.51 -9.20
C LEU A 103 -5.72 -13.51 -8.48
N ILE A 104 -6.79 -12.99 -7.90
CA ILE A 104 -7.89 -13.79 -7.34
C ILE A 104 -8.81 -14.21 -8.49
N MET A 105 -8.97 -15.51 -8.73
CA MET A 105 -9.99 -16.03 -9.64
C MET A 105 -11.36 -15.97 -8.95
N SER A 106 -12.16 -14.95 -9.27
CA SER A 106 -13.52 -14.69 -8.77
C SER A 106 -14.23 -13.68 -9.65
N VAL A 107 -15.57 -13.74 -9.72
CA VAL A 107 -16.40 -12.85 -10.55
C VAL A 107 -16.18 -11.36 -10.22
N ASP A 108 -16.09 -11.01 -8.93
CA ASP A 108 -15.74 -9.67 -8.43
C ASP A 108 -14.45 -9.09 -9.06
N ASN A 109 -13.52 -9.94 -9.52
CA ASN A 109 -12.17 -9.57 -9.95
C ASN A 109 -11.96 -9.61 -11.47
N ILE A 110 -13.00 -9.90 -12.25
CA ILE A 110 -12.96 -9.92 -13.72
C ILE A 110 -12.30 -8.65 -14.33
N PRO A 111 -12.55 -7.41 -13.83
CA PRO A 111 -11.91 -6.21 -14.39
C PRO A 111 -10.38 -6.23 -14.30
N MET A 112 -9.81 -6.69 -13.18
CA MET A 112 -8.35 -6.74 -12.99
C MET A 112 -7.72 -7.86 -13.82
N ILE A 113 -8.42 -9.00 -13.96
CA ILE A 113 -7.99 -10.10 -14.84
C ILE A 113 -7.93 -9.63 -16.30
N LYS A 114 -8.93 -8.86 -16.77
CA LYS A 114 -8.91 -8.27 -18.11
C LYS A 114 -7.78 -7.26 -18.28
N ALA A 115 -7.58 -6.36 -17.32
CA ALA A 115 -6.53 -5.35 -17.38
C ALA A 115 -5.12 -5.97 -17.48
N GLU A 116 -4.86 -7.04 -16.71
CA GLU A 116 -3.58 -7.73 -16.73
C GLU A 116 -3.33 -8.49 -18.03
N ILE A 117 -4.34 -9.18 -18.58
CA ILE A 117 -4.24 -9.82 -19.91
C ILE A 117 -3.97 -8.78 -20.99
N GLU A 118 -4.56 -7.59 -20.89
CA GLU A 118 -4.33 -6.51 -21.85
C GLU A 118 -2.93 -5.89 -21.70
N GLN A 119 -2.42 -5.72 -20.48
CA GLN A 119 -1.00 -5.36 -20.25
C GLN A 119 -0.04 -6.44 -20.76
N ALA A 120 -0.40 -7.72 -20.71
CA ALA A 120 0.42 -8.80 -21.25
C ALA A 120 0.53 -8.74 -22.78
N LYS A 121 -0.57 -8.45 -23.50
CA LYS A 121 -0.53 -8.20 -24.94
C LYS A 121 0.32 -6.98 -25.32
N GLN A 122 0.35 -5.97 -24.45
CA GLN A 122 1.17 -4.77 -24.60
C GLN A 122 2.63 -4.97 -24.16
N GLY A 123 3.02 -6.19 -23.74
CA GLY A 123 4.39 -6.52 -23.32
C GLY A 123 4.77 -6.05 -21.90
N ASN A 124 3.83 -5.49 -21.15
CA ASN A 124 4.08 -4.81 -19.86
C ASN A 124 3.71 -5.64 -18.61
N SER A 125 3.23 -6.88 -18.78
CA SER A 125 2.81 -7.72 -17.64
C SER A 125 3.97 -8.24 -16.82
N MET A 126 3.77 -8.32 -15.51
CA MET A 126 4.71 -8.92 -14.53
C MET A 126 4.53 -10.43 -14.36
N TYR A 127 3.59 -11.06 -15.07
CA TYR A 127 3.34 -12.51 -15.00
C TYR A 127 3.84 -13.25 -16.24
N SER A 128 4.29 -14.50 -16.04
CA SER A 128 4.75 -15.34 -17.15
C SER A 128 3.64 -15.66 -18.15
N THR A 129 4.00 -15.88 -19.41
CA THR A 129 3.06 -16.21 -20.50
C THR A 129 2.18 -17.42 -20.20
N ALA A 130 2.71 -18.42 -19.49
CA ALA A 130 1.94 -19.57 -18.99
C ALA A 130 0.89 -19.19 -17.92
N THR A 131 1.18 -18.19 -17.10
CA THR A 131 0.25 -17.63 -16.12
C THR A 131 -0.85 -16.80 -16.80
N ILE A 132 -0.50 -16.01 -17.81
CA ILE A 132 -1.47 -15.25 -18.62
C ILE A 132 -2.43 -16.19 -19.36
N ARG A 133 -1.93 -17.23 -20.04
CA ARG A 133 -2.78 -18.27 -20.66
C ARG A 133 -3.75 -18.94 -19.69
N LYS A 134 -3.33 -19.10 -18.43
CA LYS A 134 -4.20 -19.61 -17.35
C LYS A 134 -5.26 -18.58 -16.94
N TYR A 135 -4.92 -17.30 -16.85
CA TYR A 135 -5.87 -16.22 -16.59
C TYR A 135 -6.88 -16.06 -17.75
N GLU A 136 -6.44 -16.15 -19.01
CA GLU A 136 -7.31 -16.11 -20.20
C GLU A 136 -8.36 -17.22 -20.17
N LYS A 137 -7.96 -18.47 -19.89
CA LYS A 137 -8.91 -19.58 -19.74
C LYS A 137 -9.89 -19.36 -18.58
N GLN A 138 -9.39 -18.94 -17.41
CA GLN A 138 -10.21 -18.70 -16.23
C GLN A 138 -11.16 -17.50 -16.40
N LEU A 139 -10.79 -16.50 -17.21
CA LEU A 139 -11.66 -15.37 -17.52
C LEU A 139 -12.94 -15.82 -18.22
N VAL A 140 -12.85 -16.70 -19.22
CA VAL A 140 -14.02 -17.24 -19.94
C VAL A 140 -14.95 -17.99 -18.97
N GLU A 141 -14.39 -18.87 -18.13
CA GLU A 141 -15.13 -19.61 -17.10
C GLU A 141 -15.85 -18.65 -16.11
N LEU A 142 -15.19 -17.55 -15.71
CA LEU A 142 -15.76 -16.55 -14.79
C LEU A 142 -16.81 -15.65 -15.45
N GLU A 143 -16.68 -15.29 -16.72
CA GLU A 143 -17.68 -14.51 -17.46
C GLU A 143 -18.96 -15.30 -17.72
N GLU A 144 -18.84 -16.59 -18.06
CA GLU A 144 -20.00 -17.48 -18.16
C GLU A 144 -20.69 -17.64 -16.80
N LEU A 145 -19.91 -17.83 -15.72
CA LEU A 145 -20.45 -17.93 -14.37
C LEU A 145 -21.16 -16.66 -13.92
N LYS A 146 -20.63 -15.48 -14.30
CA LYS A 146 -21.29 -14.19 -14.08
C LYS A 146 -22.63 -14.13 -14.82
N ARG A 147 -22.67 -14.45 -16.12
CA ARG A 147 -23.91 -14.47 -16.93
C ARG A 147 -24.96 -15.44 -16.38
N ARG A 148 -24.53 -16.57 -15.81
CA ARG A 148 -25.44 -17.52 -15.12
C ARG A 148 -26.04 -16.92 -13.86
N SER A 149 -25.21 -16.29 -13.03
CA SER A 149 -25.69 -15.59 -11.81
C SER A 149 -26.61 -14.42 -12.11
N GLU A 150 -26.37 -13.67 -13.18
CA GLU A 150 -27.21 -12.54 -13.60
C GLU A 150 -28.55 -13.01 -14.18
N ARG A 151 -28.59 -14.15 -14.88
CA ARG A 151 -29.85 -14.77 -15.33
C ARG A 151 -30.64 -15.35 -14.16
N ALA A 152 -29.99 -16.11 -13.27
CA ALA A 152 -30.65 -16.69 -12.10
C ALA A 152 -31.20 -15.63 -11.13
N GLY A 153 -30.42 -14.57 -10.86
CA GLY A 153 -30.84 -13.47 -9.99
C GLY A 153 -32.08 -12.70 -10.48
N LYS A 154 -32.31 -12.63 -11.80
CA LYS A 154 -33.53 -12.03 -12.39
C LYS A 154 -34.80 -12.85 -12.18
N HIS A 155 -34.68 -14.12 -11.82
CA HIS A 155 -35.81 -15.05 -11.60
C HIS A 155 -35.89 -15.50 -10.12
N MET A 156 -35.13 -14.86 -9.23
CA MET A 156 -34.99 -15.28 -7.83
C MET A 156 -36.14 -14.72 -6.97
N ASN A 157 -36.93 -15.63 -6.38
CA ASN A 157 -38.09 -15.34 -5.53
C ASN A 157 -37.77 -14.29 -4.43
N GLU A 158 -38.71 -13.38 -4.14
CA GLU A 158 -38.61 -12.39 -3.06
C GLU A 158 -38.31 -13.03 -1.70
N GLN A 159 -38.89 -14.21 -1.41
CA GLN A 159 -38.61 -14.95 -0.18
C GLN A 159 -37.14 -15.43 -0.10
N ALA A 160 -36.53 -15.76 -1.25
CA ALA A 160 -35.10 -16.05 -1.34
C ALA A 160 -34.24 -14.79 -1.10
N GLN A 161 -34.69 -13.61 -1.57
CA GLN A 161 -34.03 -12.33 -1.30
C GLN A 161 -34.07 -12.02 0.21
N LYS A 162 -35.22 -12.17 0.87
CA LYS A 162 -35.39 -12.02 2.34
C LYS A 162 -34.46 -12.93 3.15
N MET A 163 -34.21 -14.17 2.69
CA MET A 163 -33.24 -15.08 3.33
C MET A 163 -31.77 -14.65 3.15
N ILE A 164 -31.46 -13.92 2.09
CA ILE A 164 -30.12 -13.35 1.84
C ILE A 164 -29.92 -12.07 2.66
N GLU A 165 -30.93 -11.19 2.72
CA GLU A 165 -30.89 -9.92 3.46
C GLU A 165 -30.84 -10.11 4.98
N SER A 166 -31.61 -11.06 5.52
CA SER A 166 -31.48 -11.53 6.92
C SER A 166 -30.14 -12.25 7.19
N GLY A 167 -29.35 -12.49 6.15
CA GLY A 167 -28.05 -13.17 6.19
C GLY A 167 -28.14 -14.65 6.52
N ARG A 168 -29.32 -15.27 6.51
CA ARG A 168 -29.51 -16.71 6.74
C ARG A 168 -28.81 -17.55 5.66
N LEU A 169 -28.83 -17.03 4.42
CA LEU A 169 -28.01 -17.50 3.30
C LEU A 169 -26.93 -16.46 2.95
N THR A 170 -25.69 -16.90 2.75
CA THR A 170 -24.54 -16.02 2.40
C THR A 170 -23.91 -16.46 1.09
N GLN A 171 -23.97 -15.61 0.07
CA GLN A 171 -23.43 -15.88 -1.28
C GLN A 171 -21.90 -16.07 -1.28
N TRP A 172 -21.41 -17.05 -2.03
CA TRP A 172 -19.98 -17.34 -2.13
C TRP A 172 -19.29 -16.53 -3.24
N LYS A 173 -18.50 -15.51 -2.88
CA LYS A 173 -17.76 -14.64 -3.82
C LYS A 173 -16.87 -15.33 -4.88
N LYS A 174 -16.55 -16.62 -4.74
CA LYS A 174 -15.83 -17.39 -5.78
C LYS A 174 -16.74 -18.09 -6.79
N ASN A 175 -17.96 -18.44 -6.39
CA ASN A 175 -18.99 -18.94 -7.29
C ASN A 175 -20.34 -18.37 -6.80
N PRO A 176 -20.83 -17.27 -7.41
CA PRO A 176 -22.06 -16.60 -7.03
C PRO A 176 -23.33 -17.47 -7.04
N MET A 177 -23.31 -18.65 -7.68
CA MET A 177 -24.42 -19.60 -7.65
C MET A 177 -24.54 -20.36 -6.31
N ILE A 178 -23.52 -20.34 -5.44
CA ILE A 178 -23.50 -21.13 -4.19
C ILE A 178 -23.72 -20.23 -2.98
N TYR A 179 -24.66 -20.59 -2.10
CA TYR A 179 -25.05 -19.84 -0.91
C TYR A 179 -24.92 -20.70 0.35
N PHE A 180 -24.04 -20.32 1.27
CA PHE A 180 -23.79 -21.04 2.52
C PHE A 180 -24.82 -20.70 3.59
N VAL A 181 -25.24 -21.71 4.37
CA VAL A 181 -26.19 -21.55 5.48
C VAL A 181 -25.46 -21.00 6.72
N LYS A 182 -25.95 -19.87 7.26
CA LYS A 182 -25.40 -19.23 8.46
C LYS A 182 -25.47 -20.18 9.67
N GLY A 183 -24.33 -20.33 10.36
CA GLY A 183 -24.17 -21.25 11.50
C GLY A 183 -23.54 -22.60 11.15
N TYR A 184 -23.63 -23.07 9.90
CA TYR A 184 -23.22 -24.43 9.51
C TYR A 184 -21.88 -24.44 8.74
N ARG A 185 -21.06 -25.47 8.96
CA ARG A 185 -19.67 -25.53 8.44
C ARG A 185 -19.59 -26.30 7.13
N LYS A 186 -19.60 -25.57 6.01
CA LYS A 186 -19.61 -26.10 4.62
C LYS A 186 -20.94 -26.77 4.21
N LEU A 187 -22.06 -26.24 4.70
CA LEU A 187 -23.41 -26.58 4.24
C LEU A 187 -23.92 -25.47 3.31
N ALA A 188 -24.41 -25.80 2.12
CA ALA A 188 -24.88 -24.81 1.15
C ALA A 188 -26.06 -25.29 0.29
N VAL A 189 -26.75 -24.32 -0.30
CA VAL A 189 -27.66 -24.51 -1.44
C VAL A 189 -27.03 -23.92 -2.71
N GLU A 190 -27.39 -24.47 -3.86
CA GLU A 190 -26.99 -24.00 -5.20
C GLU A 190 -28.22 -23.41 -5.90
N LEU A 191 -28.06 -22.22 -6.49
CA LEU A 191 -29.08 -21.52 -7.26
C LEU A 191 -29.06 -22.05 -8.70
N THR A 192 -30.22 -22.43 -9.23
CA THR A 192 -30.38 -22.90 -10.61
C THR A 192 -30.52 -21.72 -11.58
N GLU A 193 -30.41 -21.96 -12.90
CA GLU A 193 -30.67 -20.92 -13.90
C GLU A 193 -32.13 -20.44 -13.94
N SER A 194 -33.06 -21.20 -13.35
CA SER A 194 -34.48 -20.83 -13.18
C SER A 194 -34.76 -20.00 -11.91
N GLY A 195 -33.73 -19.62 -11.14
CA GLY A 195 -33.88 -18.78 -9.94
C GLY A 195 -34.34 -19.52 -8.68
N THR A 196 -34.45 -20.85 -8.73
CA THR A 196 -34.80 -21.71 -7.60
C THR A 196 -33.56 -22.26 -6.90
N PHE A 197 -33.67 -22.59 -5.60
CA PHE A 197 -32.57 -23.22 -4.85
C PHE A 197 -32.70 -24.74 -4.79
N GLU A 198 -31.55 -25.43 -4.87
CA GLU A 198 -31.40 -26.88 -4.70
C GLU A 198 -30.28 -27.20 -3.67
N PRO A 199 -30.24 -28.43 -3.09
CA PRO A 199 -29.13 -28.84 -2.23
C PRO A 199 -27.79 -28.80 -2.97
N SER A 200 -26.75 -28.19 -2.40
CA SER A 200 -25.43 -28.16 -3.04
C SER A 200 -24.85 -29.56 -3.18
N GLN A 201 -24.50 -29.98 -4.40
CA GLN A 201 -23.84 -31.28 -4.61
C GLN A 201 -22.43 -31.31 -3.99
N ARG A 202 -21.75 -30.15 -3.96
CA ARG A 202 -20.39 -30.02 -3.41
C ARG A 202 -20.36 -29.84 -1.90
N TYR A 203 -21.43 -29.29 -1.33
CA TYR A 203 -21.56 -28.89 0.08
C TYR A 203 -22.85 -29.44 0.71
N ALA A 204 -23.16 -30.69 0.35
CA ALA A 204 -24.34 -31.43 0.79
C ALA A 204 -24.34 -31.70 2.30
N ALA A 205 -25.54 -31.77 2.87
CA ALA A 205 -25.77 -32.20 4.24
C ALA A 205 -25.27 -33.64 4.50
N LYS A 206 -24.60 -33.86 5.64
CA LYS A 206 -24.01 -35.16 6.01
C LYS A 206 -24.63 -35.78 7.26
N THR A 207 -25.37 -34.99 8.02
CA THR A 207 -26.07 -35.41 9.24
C THR A 207 -27.57 -35.13 9.09
N GLU A 208 -28.40 -35.89 9.81
CA GLU A 208 -29.87 -35.73 9.81
C GLU A 208 -30.29 -34.29 10.20
N ALA A 209 -29.55 -33.67 11.13
CA ALA A 209 -29.77 -32.27 11.51
C ALA A 209 -29.47 -31.27 10.38
N GLU A 210 -28.40 -31.47 9.60
CA GLU A 210 -28.12 -30.66 8.41
C GLU A 210 -29.12 -30.92 7.28
N GLN A 211 -29.64 -32.15 7.18
CA GLN A 211 -30.67 -32.52 6.19
C GLN A 211 -32.00 -31.84 6.52
N SER A 212 -32.42 -31.84 7.80
CA SER A 212 -33.58 -31.07 8.26
C SER A 212 -33.44 -29.60 7.86
N VAL A 213 -32.33 -28.96 8.23
CA VAL A 213 -32.11 -27.52 7.95
C VAL A 213 -32.16 -27.20 6.45
N ILE A 214 -31.67 -28.10 5.58
CA ILE A 214 -31.79 -27.94 4.13
C ILE A 214 -33.24 -28.15 3.66
N SER A 215 -33.96 -29.16 4.16
CA SER A 215 -35.38 -29.32 3.81
C SER A 215 -36.25 -28.17 4.34
N ASP A 216 -35.95 -27.64 5.53
CA ASP A 216 -36.67 -26.52 6.13
C ASP A 216 -36.51 -25.27 5.25
N ILE A 217 -35.26 -24.93 4.87
CA ILE A 217 -34.97 -23.83 3.94
C ILE A 217 -35.65 -24.05 2.57
N LEU A 218 -35.60 -25.26 2.02
CA LEU A 218 -36.19 -25.56 0.72
C LEU A 218 -37.72 -25.66 0.72
N ASN A 219 -38.35 -25.86 1.88
CA ASN A 219 -39.81 -25.82 2.04
C ASN A 219 -40.28 -24.37 2.29
N GLU A 220 -39.54 -23.61 3.09
CA GLU A 220 -39.73 -22.17 3.33
C GLU A 220 -39.46 -21.30 2.08
N LEU A 221 -38.94 -21.92 1.00
CA LEU A 221 -38.80 -21.36 -0.36
C LEU A 221 -39.83 -21.90 -1.38
N LYS A 222 -40.71 -22.83 -0.97
CA LYS A 222 -41.76 -23.44 -1.82
C LYS A 222 -43.17 -22.99 -1.45
N PHE A 223 -43.40 -22.54 -0.22
CA PHE A 223 -44.58 -21.75 0.11
C PHE A 223 -44.43 -20.35 -0.51
N ASP A 224 -44.81 -20.25 -1.78
CA ASP A 224 -45.92 -19.40 -2.24
C ASP A 224 -46.03 -19.49 -3.78
N THR A 225 -47.17 -20.01 -4.26
CA THR A 225 -47.54 -20.03 -5.68
C THR A 225 -49.05 -19.82 -5.84
N GLU A 226 -49.51 -18.60 -5.58
CA GLU A 226 -50.85 -18.13 -5.97
C GLU A 226 -50.84 -16.60 -6.22
N GLU A 227 -50.82 -16.25 -7.51
CA GLU A 227 -51.25 -15.01 -8.20
C GLU A 227 -50.77 -13.60 -7.76
N ILE A 228 -51.10 -12.60 -8.58
CA ILE A 228 -50.36 -11.33 -8.81
C ILE A 228 -51.36 -10.23 -9.23
N PRO A 229 -51.42 -9.06 -8.55
CA PRO A 229 -50.84 -7.84 -9.14
C PRO A 229 -50.27 -6.81 -8.13
N ASN A 230 -49.76 -5.69 -8.66
CA ASN A 230 -49.44 -4.46 -7.92
C ASN A 230 -50.69 -3.55 -7.81
N ALA A 231 -50.77 -2.71 -6.77
CA ALA A 231 -50.83 -1.24 -6.95
C ALA A 231 -50.69 -0.47 -5.62
N THR A 232 -50.04 0.69 -5.66
CA THR A 232 -49.90 1.63 -4.55
C THR A 232 -51.20 2.29 -4.13
N LYS A 233 -51.30 2.72 -2.87
CA LYS A 233 -52.29 3.70 -2.45
C LYS A 233 -51.76 5.13 -2.61
N ASP A 234 -52.45 5.93 -3.41
CA ASP A 234 -52.27 7.37 -3.50
C ASP A 234 -52.58 8.03 -2.14
N GLN A 235 -51.72 8.86 -1.56
CA GLN A 235 -51.53 10.27 -1.90
C GLN A 235 -52.86 11.08 -1.91
N GLU A 236 -52.99 12.21 -1.22
CA GLU A 236 -51.97 13.02 -0.52
C GLU A 236 -52.13 13.07 1.01
N ALA A 237 -53.24 12.57 1.57
CA ALA A 237 -53.46 12.42 3.02
C ALA A 237 -54.19 11.11 3.40
N ALA A 238 -54.42 10.23 2.43
CA ALA A 238 -55.48 9.22 2.45
C ALA A 238 -55.01 7.79 2.77
N LEU A 239 -53.77 7.59 3.23
CA LEU A 239 -53.15 6.27 3.43
C LEU A 239 -53.91 5.33 4.39
N ASN A 240 -54.90 5.84 5.12
CA ASN A 240 -55.76 5.06 6.00
C ASN A 240 -57.14 4.72 5.40
N HIS A 241 -57.86 5.61 4.69
CA HIS A 241 -59.28 5.38 4.30
C HIS A 241 -59.53 5.48 2.77
N PHE A 242 -59.86 4.36 2.11
CA PHE A 242 -60.01 4.23 0.65
C PHE A 242 -60.63 2.87 0.23
N TYR A 243 -61.28 2.76 -0.94
CA TYR A 243 -61.78 1.48 -1.50
C TYR A 243 -60.71 0.69 -2.28
N ARG A 244 -60.77 -0.65 -2.21
CA ARG A 244 -59.98 -1.60 -3.02
C ARG A 244 -60.91 -2.64 -3.66
N VAL A 245 -60.54 -3.18 -4.82
CA VAL A 245 -61.15 -4.40 -5.35
C VAL A 245 -60.74 -5.60 -4.47
N GLU A 246 -61.72 -6.40 -4.07
CA GLU A 246 -61.51 -7.68 -3.37
C GLU A 246 -61.37 -8.84 -4.35
N PHE A 247 -62.20 -8.89 -5.38
CA PHE A 247 -62.20 -9.91 -6.43
C PHE A 247 -62.99 -9.40 -7.64
N ASN A 248 -62.61 -9.78 -8.85
CA ASN A 248 -63.52 -9.69 -9.99
C ASN A 248 -63.48 -10.93 -10.90
N GLU A 249 -64.64 -11.24 -11.47
CA GLU A 249 -64.84 -12.39 -12.34
C GLU A 249 -64.17 -12.13 -13.71
N GLY A 250 -63.03 -12.79 -13.96
CA GLY A 250 -62.17 -12.53 -15.13
C GLY A 250 -62.61 -13.22 -16.42
N SER A 251 -62.15 -12.69 -17.57
CA SER A 251 -62.32 -13.31 -18.90
C SER A 251 -61.28 -12.76 -19.90
N GLU A 252 -61.16 -13.32 -21.11
CA GLU A 252 -60.21 -12.85 -22.15
C GLU A 252 -60.34 -11.34 -22.49
N ASN A 253 -61.52 -10.75 -22.27
CA ASN A 253 -61.79 -9.33 -22.56
C ASN A 253 -61.68 -8.41 -21.33
N ILE A 254 -61.47 -8.96 -20.13
CA ILE A 254 -61.45 -8.20 -18.87
C ILE A 254 -60.26 -8.63 -18.03
N ARG A 255 -59.27 -7.74 -17.91
CA ARG A 255 -58.09 -7.92 -17.06
C ARG A 255 -58.50 -8.12 -15.59
N ASN A 256 -57.69 -8.84 -14.81
CA ASN A 256 -57.89 -8.87 -13.37
C ASN A 256 -57.57 -7.48 -12.78
N PHE A 257 -58.44 -6.99 -11.90
CA PHE A 257 -58.30 -5.75 -11.13
C PHE A 257 -58.22 -6.02 -9.62
N GLU A 258 -58.25 -7.29 -9.19
CA GLU A 258 -58.11 -7.69 -7.78
C GLU A 258 -56.89 -7.05 -7.13
N GLY A 259 -57.07 -6.46 -5.95
CA GLY A 259 -56.02 -5.71 -5.27
C GLY A 259 -55.81 -4.27 -5.77
N GLU A 260 -56.27 -3.89 -6.96
CA GLU A 260 -56.17 -2.49 -7.42
C GLU A 260 -57.02 -1.54 -6.54
N ILE A 261 -56.50 -0.33 -6.40
CA ILE A 261 -57.11 0.73 -5.59
C ILE A 261 -57.95 1.63 -6.50
N VAL A 262 -59.13 2.00 -6.00
CA VAL A 262 -60.17 2.62 -6.81
C VAL A 262 -59.81 4.09 -7.11
N SER A 263 -59.26 4.31 -8.30
CA SER A 263 -58.88 5.64 -8.82
C SER A 263 -59.87 6.13 -9.90
N GLN A 264 -59.89 7.43 -10.17
CA GLN A 264 -60.74 8.04 -11.20
C GLN A 264 -60.62 7.36 -12.59
N PRO A 265 -59.41 7.09 -13.13
CA PRO A 265 -59.25 6.38 -14.41
C PRO A 265 -59.81 4.95 -14.40
N LEU A 266 -59.65 4.21 -13.29
CA LEU A 266 -60.17 2.85 -13.16
C LEU A 266 -61.72 2.82 -13.15
N ILE A 267 -62.36 3.79 -12.50
CA ILE A 267 -63.82 3.94 -12.53
C ILE A 267 -64.32 4.18 -13.97
N GLU A 268 -63.60 4.98 -14.78
CA GLU A 268 -63.92 5.14 -16.20
C GLU A 268 -63.69 3.84 -17.01
N GLU A 269 -62.65 3.06 -16.70
CA GLU A 269 -62.40 1.77 -17.37
C GLU A 269 -63.56 0.79 -17.11
N ILE A 270 -63.96 0.61 -15.85
CA ILE A 270 -65.08 -0.27 -15.48
C ILE A 270 -66.39 0.24 -16.11
N LYS A 271 -66.66 1.55 -16.11
CA LYS A 271 -67.85 2.12 -16.79
C LYS A 271 -67.87 1.92 -18.31
N ARG A 272 -66.71 1.74 -18.96
CA ARG A 272 -66.63 1.42 -20.41
C ARG A 272 -66.92 -0.06 -20.68
N LEU A 273 -66.71 -0.93 -19.70
CA LEU A 273 -67.05 -2.36 -19.70
C LEU A 273 -68.51 -2.61 -19.28
N ASP A 274 -69.05 -1.81 -18.35
CA ASP A 274 -70.43 -1.88 -17.84
C ASP A 274 -71.47 -1.36 -18.85
N ARG A 275 -71.53 -2.03 -19.99
CA ARG A 275 -72.56 -1.89 -21.01
C ARG A 275 -73.56 -3.03 -20.81
N PRO A 276 -74.88 -2.82 -21.00
CA PRO A 276 -75.86 -3.89 -20.94
C PRO A 276 -75.47 -5.09 -21.82
N MET A 277 -75.22 -6.24 -21.20
CA MET A 277 -74.83 -7.48 -21.89
C MET A 277 -76.03 -8.40 -22.09
N GLU A 278 -76.06 -9.14 -23.20
CA GLU A 278 -77.22 -10.00 -23.54
C GLU A 278 -77.32 -11.26 -22.67
N SER A 279 -76.23 -11.69 -22.03
CA SER A 279 -76.21 -12.88 -21.17
C SER A 279 -75.04 -12.82 -20.19
N GLY A 280 -75.36 -12.61 -18.91
CA GLY A 280 -74.40 -12.61 -17.81
C GLY A 280 -73.80 -11.24 -17.52
N TYR A 281 -73.31 -11.11 -16.30
CA TYR A 281 -72.58 -9.97 -15.76
C TYR A 281 -71.31 -10.50 -15.09
N TYR A 282 -70.28 -9.67 -15.01
CA TYR A 282 -69.07 -9.94 -14.26
C TYR A 282 -69.22 -9.44 -12.83
N LYS A 283 -69.10 -10.32 -11.85
CA LYS A 283 -69.17 -9.92 -10.43
C LYS A 283 -67.89 -9.18 -10.07
N PHE A 284 -68.01 -7.99 -9.51
CA PHE A 284 -66.94 -7.24 -8.85
C PHE A 284 -67.28 -7.09 -7.37
N TYR A 285 -66.34 -7.38 -6.49
CA TYR A 285 -66.46 -7.18 -5.04
C TYR A 285 -65.50 -6.08 -4.61
N PHE A 286 -65.99 -5.14 -3.79
CA PHE A 286 -65.24 -3.97 -3.32
C PHE A 286 -65.25 -3.90 -1.80
N GLN A 287 -64.09 -3.67 -1.20
CA GLN A 287 -63.91 -3.47 0.24
C GLN A 287 -63.56 -2.01 0.53
N GLU A 288 -64.24 -1.44 1.53
CA GLU A 288 -63.87 -0.18 2.16
C GLU A 288 -62.86 -0.47 3.26
N ILE A 289 -61.62 0.02 3.11
CA ILE A 289 -60.57 -0.19 4.10
C ILE A 289 -60.23 1.15 4.74
N LYS A 290 -60.34 1.21 6.07
CA LYS A 290 -60.16 2.38 6.91
C LYS A 290 -59.23 2.09 8.09
N ASP A 291 -58.20 2.93 8.26
CA ASP A 291 -57.18 2.86 9.31
C ASP A 291 -56.45 1.50 9.39
N GLY A 292 -56.52 0.70 8.31
CA GLY A 292 -55.95 -0.65 8.18
C GLY A 292 -56.97 -1.79 8.27
N GLU A 293 -58.21 -1.53 8.71
CA GLU A 293 -59.27 -2.53 8.87
C GLU A 293 -60.33 -2.43 7.75
N ILE A 294 -61.03 -3.53 7.46
CA ILE A 294 -62.17 -3.52 6.53
C ILE A 294 -63.41 -3.04 7.30
N VAL A 295 -64.03 -1.95 6.85
CA VAL A 295 -65.19 -1.32 7.53
C VAL A 295 -66.52 -1.48 6.77
N ASP A 296 -66.48 -1.79 5.48
CA ASP A 296 -67.65 -2.14 4.66
C ASP A 296 -67.22 -3.00 3.47
N ALA A 297 -68.13 -3.78 2.89
CA ALA A 297 -67.89 -4.55 1.67
C ALA A 297 -69.19 -4.72 0.86
N PHE A 298 -69.10 -4.56 -0.47
CA PHE A 298 -70.27 -4.69 -1.36
C PHE A 298 -69.92 -5.28 -2.72
N ARG A 299 -70.94 -5.80 -3.40
CA ARG A 299 -70.85 -6.37 -4.75
C ARG A 299 -71.48 -5.43 -5.78
N LEU A 300 -70.90 -5.44 -6.98
CA LEU A 300 -71.34 -4.75 -8.19
C LEU A 300 -71.39 -5.77 -9.33
N ASP A 301 -72.45 -5.75 -10.14
CA ASP A 301 -72.62 -6.65 -11.28
C ASP A 301 -72.40 -5.88 -12.59
N VAL A 302 -71.18 -5.97 -13.12
CA VAL A 302 -70.71 -5.23 -14.29
C VAL A 302 -71.18 -5.93 -15.56
N GLY A 303 -72.06 -5.28 -16.31
CA GLY A 303 -72.85 -5.87 -17.39
C GLY A 303 -74.33 -5.53 -17.31
N ASP A 304 -74.81 -5.04 -16.16
CA ASP A 304 -76.17 -4.51 -15.97
C ASP A 304 -76.33 -3.06 -16.46
N GLY A 305 -75.22 -2.36 -16.71
CA GLY A 305 -75.17 -1.04 -17.35
C GLY A 305 -74.93 0.12 -16.38
N VAL A 306 -74.08 1.09 -16.78
CA VAL A 306 -73.67 2.26 -15.95
C VAL A 306 -74.82 3.01 -15.27
N ASN A 307 -76.00 3.04 -15.90
CA ASN A 307 -77.20 3.70 -15.35
C ASN A 307 -77.88 2.88 -14.25
N SER A 308 -77.88 1.55 -14.36
CA SER A 308 -78.39 0.60 -13.35
C SER A 308 -77.47 0.63 -12.12
N ASN A 309 -76.16 0.66 -12.37
CA ASN A 309 -75.08 0.63 -11.39
C ASN A 309 -74.69 2.03 -10.86
N GLN A 310 -75.44 3.08 -11.19
CA GLN A 310 -75.00 4.47 -11.01
C GLN A 310 -74.69 4.84 -9.56
N ASP A 311 -75.44 4.32 -8.59
CA ASP A 311 -75.22 4.64 -7.17
C ASP A 311 -74.00 3.92 -6.57
N TYR A 312 -73.64 2.74 -7.08
CA TYR A 312 -72.37 2.10 -6.75
C TYR A 312 -71.18 2.89 -7.31
N TYR A 313 -71.29 3.41 -8.54
CA TYR A 313 -70.25 4.29 -9.07
C TYR A 313 -70.11 5.60 -8.29
N LYS A 314 -71.21 6.23 -7.85
CA LYS A 314 -71.15 7.40 -6.95
C LYS A 314 -70.46 7.07 -5.64
N LYS A 315 -70.69 5.87 -5.08
CA LYS A 315 -70.01 5.39 -3.87
C LYS A 315 -68.51 5.23 -4.11
N LEU A 316 -68.10 4.56 -5.18
CA LEU A 316 -66.70 4.40 -5.57
C LEU A 316 -66.00 5.75 -5.84
N GLU A 317 -66.66 6.68 -6.53
CA GLU A 317 -66.14 8.03 -6.81
C GLU A 317 -65.93 8.89 -5.55
N SER A 318 -66.63 8.59 -4.45
CA SER A 318 -66.59 9.40 -3.23
C SER A 318 -65.27 9.31 -2.44
N LEU A 319 -64.48 8.25 -2.64
CA LEU A 319 -63.16 8.04 -2.00
C LEU A 319 -62.05 7.75 -3.03
N ALA A 320 -62.24 8.13 -4.30
CA ALA A 320 -61.25 7.93 -5.36
C ALA A 320 -60.17 9.03 -5.36
N ALA A 321 -58.91 8.64 -5.54
CA ALA A 321 -57.75 9.55 -5.50
C ALA A 321 -57.64 10.49 -6.72
N GLN A 322 -56.85 11.56 -6.56
CA GLN A 322 -56.58 12.59 -7.58
C GLN A 322 -55.06 12.82 -7.74
N ASP A 323 -54.59 12.95 -8.98
CA ASP A 323 -53.16 12.93 -9.34
C ASP A 323 -52.69 14.25 -9.98
N LYS A 324 -51.56 14.80 -9.53
CA LYS A 324 -50.93 16.06 -10.03
C LYS A 324 -49.41 16.08 -9.89
N THR A 325 -48.77 16.74 -10.85
CA THR A 325 -47.33 16.61 -11.16
C THR A 325 -46.42 17.72 -10.57
N ASN A 326 -45.19 17.38 -10.15
CA ASN A 326 -44.02 18.21 -10.48
C ASN A 326 -42.62 17.54 -10.33
N VAL A 327 -41.97 17.32 -11.47
CA VAL A 327 -40.52 17.38 -11.79
C VAL A 327 -39.48 17.22 -10.66
N VAL A 328 -38.74 16.10 -10.71
CA VAL A 328 -37.28 16.09 -10.53
C VAL A 328 -36.64 15.60 -11.83
N THR A 329 -35.79 16.41 -12.45
CA THR A 329 -35.03 16.01 -13.64
C THR A 329 -33.79 15.21 -13.25
N ASN A 330 -33.62 14.02 -13.81
CA ASN A 330 -32.31 13.38 -13.91
C ASN A 330 -32.12 12.78 -15.32
N GLU A 331 -30.86 12.60 -15.72
CA GLU A 331 -30.46 12.64 -17.13
C GLU A 331 -30.98 11.49 -18.00
N ARG A 332 -31.28 11.83 -19.28
CA ARG A 332 -31.62 10.85 -20.33
C ARG A 332 -30.43 9.97 -20.67
N SER A 333 -30.72 8.75 -21.12
CA SER A 333 -29.75 7.82 -21.71
C SER A 333 -28.93 8.46 -22.83
N LYS A 334 -27.60 8.27 -22.76
CA LYS A 334 -26.70 8.53 -23.90
C LYS A 334 -26.84 7.39 -24.91
N ALA A 335 -27.60 7.61 -25.99
CA ALA A 335 -27.56 6.73 -27.15
C ALA A 335 -26.14 6.72 -27.74
N ALA A 336 -25.58 5.54 -27.97
CA ALA A 336 -24.26 5.40 -28.58
C ALA A 336 -24.39 5.52 -30.11
N TYR A 337 -23.62 6.44 -30.70
CA TYR A 337 -23.41 6.52 -32.13
C TYR A 337 -22.02 5.97 -32.44
N TYR A 338 -21.91 5.05 -33.41
CA TYR A 338 -20.62 4.58 -33.91
C TYR A 338 -20.49 4.77 -35.42
N LEU A 339 -19.27 5.15 -35.82
CA LEU A 339 -18.85 5.32 -37.21
C LEU A 339 -18.29 4.00 -37.73
N ARG A 340 -18.64 3.64 -38.96
CA ARG A 340 -18.03 2.53 -39.70
C ARG A 340 -17.62 3.00 -41.09
N ILE A 341 -16.45 2.54 -41.53
CA ILE A 341 -16.02 2.61 -42.94
C ILE A 341 -16.50 1.34 -43.63
N GLU A 342 -17.10 1.48 -44.81
CA GLU A 342 -17.48 0.36 -45.68
C GLU A 342 -16.82 0.54 -47.04
N ASN A 343 -15.99 -0.43 -47.47
CA ASN A 343 -15.44 -0.45 -48.83
C ASN A 343 -16.43 -1.05 -49.84
N HIS A 344 -16.57 -0.36 -50.97
CA HIS A 344 -17.22 -0.88 -52.17
C HIS A 344 -16.22 -0.85 -53.35
N ALA A 345 -16.54 -1.56 -54.43
CA ALA A 345 -15.61 -1.76 -55.55
C ALA A 345 -15.20 -0.45 -56.28
N GLU A 346 -15.88 0.65 -56.02
CA GLU A 346 -15.66 1.97 -56.63
C GLU A 346 -15.23 3.06 -55.61
N GLY A 347 -15.10 2.73 -54.30
CA GLY A 347 -14.71 3.71 -53.28
C GLY A 347 -14.94 3.27 -51.83
N ALA A 348 -14.38 4.03 -50.88
CA ALA A 348 -14.51 3.82 -49.44
C ALA A 348 -15.38 4.93 -48.81
N PHE A 349 -16.42 4.55 -48.05
CA PHE A 349 -17.42 5.49 -47.54
C PHE A 349 -17.65 5.36 -46.03
N PHE A 350 -18.14 6.42 -45.39
CA PHE A 350 -18.45 6.46 -43.96
C PHE A 350 -19.96 6.39 -43.70
N ARG A 351 -20.40 5.57 -42.73
CA ARG A 351 -21.77 5.56 -42.19
C ARG A 351 -21.77 5.64 -40.67
N ILE A 352 -22.89 6.10 -40.11
CA ILE A 352 -23.14 6.21 -38.66
C ILE A 352 -24.37 5.35 -38.33
N PHE A 353 -24.27 4.56 -37.27
CA PHE A 353 -25.34 3.70 -36.76
C PHE A 353 -25.72 4.07 -35.32
N THR A 354 -26.91 3.65 -34.90
CA THR A 354 -27.45 3.75 -33.52
C THR A 354 -28.04 2.42 -33.09
N ASP A 355 -27.78 2.01 -31.85
CA ASP A 355 -28.29 0.75 -31.30
C ASP A 355 -29.78 0.81 -30.92
N GLU A 356 -30.69 0.65 -31.89
CA GLU A 356 -32.07 0.21 -31.64
C GLU A 356 -32.74 -0.33 -32.93
N GLU A 357 -33.17 -1.59 -32.89
CA GLU A 357 -34.12 -2.22 -33.82
C GLU A 357 -35.34 -2.69 -32.99
N ASN A 358 -36.61 -2.64 -33.43
CA ASN A 358 -37.25 -2.20 -34.68
C ASN A 358 -38.78 -2.01 -34.34
N ILE A 359 -39.65 -1.26 -35.02
CA ILE A 359 -39.66 -0.61 -36.35
C ILE A 359 -40.50 0.68 -36.27
N PHE A 360 -40.05 1.82 -36.82
CA PHE A 360 -40.94 2.68 -37.64
C PHE A 360 -40.15 3.46 -38.71
N LYS A 361 -40.59 3.37 -39.97
CA LYS A 361 -39.83 3.80 -41.16
C LYS A 361 -40.16 5.22 -41.59
N SER A 362 -39.14 6.07 -41.77
CA SER A 362 -39.08 7.03 -42.88
C SER A 362 -37.69 7.66 -43.05
N THR A 363 -37.24 7.79 -44.30
CA THR A 363 -36.18 8.71 -44.75
C THR A 363 -34.76 8.47 -44.19
N VAL A 364 -34.07 7.47 -44.74
CA VAL A 364 -32.59 7.47 -44.77
C VAL A 364 -32.12 8.59 -45.71
N ALA A 365 -31.19 9.42 -45.26
CA ALA A 365 -30.48 10.40 -46.08
C ALA A 365 -28.98 10.11 -46.04
N SER A 366 -28.50 9.29 -46.98
CA SER A 366 -27.07 8.97 -47.14
C SER A 366 -26.39 10.03 -48.01
N TYR A 367 -25.28 10.59 -47.51
CA TYR A 367 -24.43 11.51 -48.27
C TYR A 367 -22.98 11.03 -48.22
N GLU A 368 -22.40 10.87 -49.41
CA GLU A 368 -21.03 10.40 -49.60
C GLU A 368 -20.05 11.58 -49.51
N PHE A 369 -18.88 11.33 -48.93
CA PHE A 369 -17.75 12.26 -48.91
C PHE A 369 -16.56 11.59 -49.58
N ASP A 370 -16.23 12.04 -50.79
CA ASP A 370 -15.11 11.51 -51.55
C ASP A 370 -13.77 12.06 -51.02
N LEU A 371 -12.81 11.16 -50.77
CA LEU A 371 -11.47 11.45 -50.26
C LEU A 371 -10.35 11.01 -51.23
N HIS A 372 -10.66 10.85 -52.52
CA HIS A 372 -9.77 10.23 -53.52
C HIS A 372 -8.36 10.83 -53.66
N ALA A 373 -8.14 12.06 -53.20
CA ALA A 373 -7.03 12.93 -53.63
C ALA A 373 -5.70 12.80 -52.84
N LYS A 374 -5.52 11.82 -51.96
CA LYS A 374 -4.25 11.64 -51.20
C LYS A 374 -3.73 10.22 -50.96
N LEU A 375 -4.52 9.17 -51.17
CA LEU A 375 -4.04 7.78 -50.97
C LEU A 375 -3.24 7.23 -52.17
N THR A 376 -3.09 8.01 -53.24
CA THR A 376 -2.44 7.61 -54.50
C THR A 376 -0.93 7.88 -54.56
N GLU A 377 -0.32 8.51 -53.55
CA GLU A 377 1.13 8.80 -53.56
C GLU A 377 2.01 7.69 -52.92
N GLU A 378 1.44 6.79 -52.11
CA GLU A 378 2.18 5.72 -51.40
C GLU A 378 1.95 4.29 -51.93
N ASN A 379 1.31 4.16 -53.10
CA ASN A 379 1.49 3.05 -54.05
C ASN A 379 1.28 1.60 -53.53
N ILE A 380 0.31 1.39 -52.63
CA ILE A 380 -0.06 0.06 -52.12
C ILE A 380 -0.92 -0.68 -53.16
N TRP A 381 -0.40 -1.77 -53.73
CA TRP A 381 -1.15 -2.65 -54.64
C TRP A 381 -2.04 -3.64 -53.89
N PHE A 382 -3.21 -3.94 -54.46
CA PHE A 382 -4.19 -4.86 -53.87
C PHE A 382 -3.71 -6.31 -53.89
N SER A 383 -3.71 -6.93 -52.70
CA SER A 383 -3.68 -8.38 -52.50
C SER A 383 -5.09 -8.87 -52.14
N GLN A 384 -5.42 -10.14 -52.42
CA GLN A 384 -6.83 -10.57 -52.58
C GLN A 384 -7.68 -10.66 -51.29
N ASP A 385 -7.09 -10.57 -50.09
CA ASP A 385 -7.85 -10.56 -48.83
C ASP A 385 -8.30 -9.14 -48.44
N HIS A 386 -9.43 -8.73 -49.01
CA HIS A 386 -10.09 -7.44 -48.79
C HIS A 386 -10.22 -7.03 -47.31
N LYS A 387 -10.38 -8.01 -46.43
CA LYS A 387 -10.64 -7.82 -45.00
C LYS A 387 -9.41 -7.38 -44.21
N GLU A 388 -8.22 -7.89 -44.54
CA GLU A 388 -6.98 -7.53 -43.83
C GLU A 388 -6.54 -6.09 -44.17
N ALA A 389 -6.81 -5.65 -45.40
CA ALA A 389 -6.65 -4.26 -45.83
C ALA A 389 -7.63 -3.32 -45.09
N GLU A 390 -8.89 -3.72 -44.95
CA GLU A 390 -9.92 -2.95 -44.24
C GLU A 390 -9.64 -2.84 -42.73
N GLU A 391 -9.15 -3.92 -42.09
CA GLU A 391 -8.72 -3.89 -40.69
C GLU A 391 -7.48 -3.02 -40.47
N LYS A 392 -6.47 -3.07 -41.37
CA LYS A 392 -5.31 -2.14 -41.34
C LYS A 392 -5.70 -0.69 -41.53
N LEU A 393 -6.56 -0.38 -42.51
CA LEU A 393 -6.98 1.00 -42.78
C LEU A 393 -7.79 1.59 -41.60
N ASN A 394 -8.67 0.78 -40.99
CA ASN A 394 -9.36 1.17 -39.76
C ASN A 394 -8.40 1.39 -38.60
N ALA A 395 -7.41 0.52 -38.38
CA ALA A 395 -6.44 0.69 -37.29
C ALA A 395 -5.59 1.98 -37.43
N ASP A 396 -5.21 2.36 -38.66
CA ASP A 396 -4.39 3.55 -38.91
C ASP A 396 -5.20 4.86 -38.84
N PHE A 397 -6.49 4.84 -39.22
CA PHE A 397 -7.38 6.00 -39.14
C PHE A 397 -8.18 6.12 -37.83
N LEU A 398 -8.40 5.03 -37.08
CA LEU A 398 -9.22 4.99 -35.86
C LEU A 398 -8.46 4.32 -34.71
N VAL A 399 -8.00 5.13 -33.75
CA VAL A 399 -7.43 4.63 -32.49
C VAL A 399 -8.55 4.56 -31.46
N ASN A 400 -8.85 3.37 -30.93
CA ASN A 400 -9.95 3.12 -29.97
C ASN A 400 -11.31 3.66 -30.46
N ASN A 401 -11.66 3.38 -31.73
CA ASN A 401 -12.86 3.86 -32.42
C ASN A 401 -13.02 5.40 -32.44
N ARG A 402 -11.90 6.14 -32.40
CA ARG A 402 -11.85 7.60 -32.51
C ARG A 402 -10.81 8.01 -33.56
N LEU A 403 -11.12 9.06 -34.32
CA LEU A 403 -10.28 9.53 -35.42
C LEU A 403 -8.85 9.84 -34.96
N ASN A 404 -7.85 9.22 -35.60
CA ASN A 404 -6.44 9.33 -35.24
C ASN A 404 -6.01 10.82 -35.20
N PRO A 405 -5.41 11.30 -34.09
CA PRO A 405 -4.97 12.70 -33.94
C PRO A 405 -4.12 13.25 -35.10
N LYS A 406 -3.37 12.39 -35.79
CA LYS A 406 -2.56 12.73 -36.98
C LYS A 406 -3.38 13.32 -38.14
N TYR A 407 -4.63 12.86 -38.30
CA TYR A 407 -5.54 13.27 -39.39
C TYR A 407 -6.70 14.16 -38.90
N LEU A 408 -6.95 14.16 -37.59
CA LEU A 408 -8.02 14.92 -36.91
C LEU A 408 -8.03 16.41 -37.27
N SER A 409 -6.87 17.04 -37.45
CA SER A 409 -6.75 18.47 -37.84
C SER A 409 -7.31 18.75 -39.23
N SER A 410 -7.03 17.87 -40.21
CA SER A 410 -7.54 18.01 -41.58
C SER A 410 -9.04 17.75 -41.65
N PHE A 411 -9.52 16.73 -40.91
CA PHE A 411 -10.95 16.42 -40.80
C PHE A 411 -11.72 17.58 -40.16
N ILE A 412 -11.21 18.14 -39.05
CA ILE A 412 -11.81 19.32 -38.38
C ILE A 412 -11.85 20.53 -39.33
N SER A 413 -10.84 20.74 -40.16
CA SER A 413 -10.83 21.85 -41.13
C SER A 413 -11.96 21.70 -42.15
N GLN A 414 -12.03 20.56 -42.84
CA GLN A 414 -13.07 20.29 -43.86
C GLN A 414 -14.48 20.29 -43.24
N TRP A 415 -14.64 19.70 -42.05
CA TRP A 415 -15.90 19.70 -41.30
C TRP A 415 -16.34 21.11 -40.85
N ASN A 416 -15.39 21.99 -40.52
CA ASN A 416 -15.69 23.38 -40.18
C ASN A 416 -16.11 24.21 -41.39
N ASP A 417 -15.50 24.01 -42.56
CA ASP A 417 -15.95 24.67 -43.79
C ASP A 417 -17.31 24.12 -44.27
N TYR A 418 -17.57 22.82 -44.13
CA TYR A 418 -18.90 22.23 -44.38
C TYR A 418 -19.99 22.81 -43.47
N LYS A 419 -19.73 22.95 -42.16
CA LYS A 419 -20.67 23.63 -41.23
C LYS A 419 -20.86 25.11 -41.56
N LYS A 420 -19.84 25.79 -42.07
CA LYS A 420 -19.92 27.18 -42.59
C LYS A 420 -20.86 27.33 -43.77
N GLN A 421 -20.99 26.29 -44.60
CA GLN A 421 -21.86 26.28 -45.77
C GLN A 421 -23.29 25.85 -45.43
N ASN A 422 -23.47 24.89 -44.50
CA ASN A 422 -24.74 24.20 -44.25
C ASN A 422 -25.41 24.52 -42.89
N ASN A 423 -24.75 25.31 -42.02
CA ASN A 423 -25.32 25.89 -40.80
C ASN A 423 -25.87 24.88 -39.76
N VAL A 424 -25.11 23.81 -39.48
CA VAL A 424 -25.48 22.72 -38.56
C VAL A 424 -24.61 22.71 -37.29
N TYR A 425 -25.22 22.45 -36.12
CA TYR A 425 -24.56 22.37 -34.82
C TYR A 425 -24.83 21.03 -34.10
N MET A 426 -23.78 20.39 -33.59
CA MET A 426 -23.83 19.40 -32.49
C MET A 426 -22.52 19.45 -31.69
N GLY A 427 -22.57 19.13 -30.40
CA GLY A 427 -21.44 19.19 -29.47
C GLY A 427 -20.85 17.82 -29.13
N LEU A 428 -19.54 17.78 -28.85
CA LEU A 428 -18.84 16.60 -28.34
C LEU A 428 -18.77 16.63 -26.80
N PRO A 429 -19.02 15.51 -26.10
CA PRO A 429 -18.87 15.44 -24.65
C PRO A 429 -17.40 15.31 -24.24
N ILE A 430 -16.98 16.16 -23.31
CA ILE A 430 -15.84 15.99 -22.42
C ILE A 430 -16.39 16.16 -21.01
N ASP A 431 -15.99 15.32 -20.06
CA ASP A 431 -16.57 15.35 -18.72
C ASP A 431 -16.29 16.67 -17.97
N HIS A 432 -17.19 17.03 -17.05
CA HIS A 432 -17.23 18.28 -16.25
C HIS A 432 -17.86 19.55 -16.89
N GLY A 433 -18.85 19.37 -17.77
CA GLY A 433 -20.07 20.20 -17.78
C GLY A 433 -20.05 21.56 -18.52
N LEU A 434 -21.24 21.94 -18.99
CA LEU A 434 -21.53 23.02 -19.95
C LEU A 434 -21.03 24.42 -19.56
N ILE A 435 -20.76 25.23 -20.60
CA ILE A 435 -20.90 26.69 -20.67
C ILE A 435 -21.47 26.98 -22.06
N GLU A 436 -22.60 27.69 -22.15
CA GLU A 436 -23.17 28.15 -23.42
C GLU A 436 -22.54 29.47 -23.87
N PHE A 437 -22.44 29.66 -25.19
CA PHE A 437 -22.19 30.97 -25.83
C PHE A 437 -22.98 31.02 -27.15
N ASP A 438 -23.74 32.09 -27.34
CA ASP A 438 -24.59 32.33 -28.51
C ASP A 438 -23.77 32.83 -29.73
N PRO A 439 -23.77 32.11 -30.87
CA PRO A 439 -22.84 32.36 -31.98
C PRO A 439 -23.41 33.21 -33.13
N ILE A 440 -24.03 34.37 -32.86
CA ILE A 440 -24.50 35.29 -33.91
C ILE A 440 -23.43 36.29 -34.40
N ASP A 441 -22.52 36.76 -33.53
CA ASP A 441 -21.66 37.93 -33.80
C ASP A 441 -20.20 37.60 -34.21
N TYR A 442 -19.95 36.86 -35.31
CA TYR A 442 -18.65 37.01 -36.02
C TYR A 442 -18.57 36.63 -37.51
N TYR A 443 -19.54 36.98 -38.37
CA TYR A 443 -19.25 37.11 -39.82
C TYR A 443 -20.09 38.16 -40.56
N LYS A 444 -19.53 39.37 -40.68
CA LYS A 444 -19.14 39.99 -41.96
C LYS A 444 -18.35 41.29 -41.74
N GLY A 445 -17.24 41.42 -42.47
CA GLY A 445 -16.42 42.64 -42.44
C GLY A 445 -16.95 43.72 -43.38
N THR A 446 -16.73 44.98 -42.98
CA THR A 446 -16.69 46.18 -43.84
C THR A 446 -17.89 46.48 -44.76
N ALA A 447 -18.85 47.22 -44.22
CA ALA A 447 -19.45 48.36 -44.93
C ALA A 447 -19.92 49.45 -43.94
N LEU A 448 -19.59 50.71 -44.24
CA LEU A 448 -20.22 51.93 -43.72
C LEU A 448 -21.07 52.51 -44.87
N PRO A 449 -22.11 53.37 -44.67
CA PRO A 449 -22.20 54.36 -43.58
C PRO A 449 -23.60 54.70 -42.97
N LEU A 450 -23.56 55.35 -41.80
CA LEU A 450 -24.35 56.51 -41.29
C LEU A 450 -25.89 56.69 -41.49
N THR A 451 -26.46 57.46 -40.53
CA THR A 451 -27.74 58.23 -40.54
C THR A 451 -29.08 57.48 -40.52
N GLN A 452 -30.18 58.02 -39.95
CA GLN A 452 -30.41 58.82 -38.73
C GLN A 452 -31.93 58.93 -38.45
N GLY A 453 -32.36 59.23 -37.21
CA GLY A 453 -33.78 59.42 -36.83
C GLY A 453 -34.31 58.25 -35.97
N LYS A 454 -34.61 58.35 -34.66
CA LYS A 454 -34.90 59.47 -33.74
C LYS A 454 -36.29 60.11 -33.90
N LEU A 455 -37.25 59.65 -33.09
CA LEU A 455 -37.99 60.50 -32.13
C LEU A 455 -38.85 59.67 -31.16
N THR A 456 -38.80 60.02 -29.88
CA THR A 456 -39.78 59.64 -28.86
C THR A 456 -40.91 60.68 -28.81
N ILE A 457 -42.08 60.29 -28.31
CA ILE A 457 -43.05 61.20 -27.68
C ILE A 457 -43.52 60.53 -26.39
N ASP A 458 -43.45 61.27 -25.29
CA ASP A 458 -43.70 60.80 -23.92
C ASP A 458 -45.09 61.19 -23.41
N SER A 459 -45.43 60.68 -22.21
CA SER A 459 -46.48 61.16 -21.29
C SER A 459 -47.95 60.82 -21.65
N LEU A 460 -48.86 60.60 -20.69
CA LEU A 460 -48.85 60.85 -19.23
C LEU A 460 -49.51 59.70 -18.42
N ASP A 461 -49.29 59.72 -17.09
CA ASP A 461 -49.97 58.97 -16.01
C ASP A 461 -49.89 57.43 -16.03
N THR A 462 -49.30 56.76 -15.03
CA THR A 462 -49.54 56.76 -13.55
C THR A 462 -50.91 56.18 -13.16
N GLN A 463 -51.06 55.34 -12.12
CA GLN A 463 -50.24 55.22 -10.89
C GLN A 463 -50.34 53.82 -10.23
N LYS A 464 -49.39 53.48 -9.33
CA LYS A 464 -49.37 52.31 -8.40
C LYS A 464 -49.13 50.88 -8.95
N LYS A 465 -47.94 50.62 -9.50
CA LYS A 465 -46.91 49.73 -8.90
C LYS A 465 -45.64 49.63 -9.77
N VAL A 466 -44.96 50.77 -9.89
CA VAL A 466 -43.56 50.86 -10.35
C VAL A 466 -42.67 51.09 -9.12
N GLU A 467 -41.34 50.99 -9.29
CA GLU A 467 -40.28 51.14 -8.25
C GLU A 467 -39.97 49.89 -7.40
N HIS A 468 -39.41 48.85 -8.04
CA HIS A 468 -38.05 48.35 -7.75
C HIS A 468 -37.61 47.21 -8.71
N SER A 469 -37.95 47.34 -10.00
CA SER A 469 -37.69 46.32 -11.02
C SER A 469 -36.66 46.75 -12.08
N GLU A 470 -35.74 47.68 -11.75
CA GLU A 470 -34.74 48.16 -12.72
C GLU A 470 -33.41 48.61 -12.08
N GLU A 471 -32.74 47.73 -11.33
CA GLU A 471 -31.32 47.90 -11.01
C GLU A 471 -30.49 46.64 -11.34
N LYS A 472 -29.31 46.88 -11.94
CA LYS A 472 -28.14 45.97 -11.92
C LYS A 472 -28.27 44.61 -12.66
N ARG A 473 -28.84 44.60 -13.87
CA ARG A 473 -28.12 43.98 -15.01
C ARG A 473 -27.15 44.98 -15.64
N SER A 474 -26.25 45.51 -14.82
CA SER A 474 -25.11 46.27 -15.32
C SER A 474 -24.20 45.31 -16.06
N VAL A 475 -23.87 45.64 -17.32
CA VAL A 475 -22.64 45.14 -17.93
C VAL A 475 -21.53 45.46 -16.93
N LYS A 476 -20.82 44.44 -16.43
CA LYS A 476 -19.62 44.64 -15.61
C LYS A 476 -18.53 45.23 -16.50
N LYS A 477 -18.64 46.55 -16.72
CA LYS A 477 -17.60 47.46 -17.16
C LYS A 477 -16.32 46.98 -16.49
N ARG A 478 -15.30 46.58 -17.28
CA ARG A 478 -14.02 46.15 -16.70
C ARG A 478 -13.59 47.25 -15.76
N LYS A 479 -13.56 46.94 -14.46
CA LYS A 479 -13.31 47.94 -13.40
C LYS A 479 -12.08 48.75 -13.81
N SER A 480 -12.21 50.07 -13.75
CA SER A 480 -11.14 50.96 -14.19
C SER A 480 -9.85 50.64 -13.42
N ALA A 481 -8.69 50.99 -13.97
CA ALA A 481 -7.42 50.78 -13.25
C ALA A 481 -7.40 51.48 -11.88
N GLU A 482 -8.22 52.52 -11.69
CA GLU A 482 -8.39 53.25 -10.44
C GLU A 482 -9.44 52.60 -9.51
N GLU A 483 -10.50 51.99 -10.06
CA GLU A 483 -11.49 51.21 -9.30
C GLU A 483 -10.87 49.92 -8.75
N LEU A 484 -10.11 49.17 -9.58
CA LEU A 484 -9.34 47.99 -9.15
C LEU A 484 -8.27 48.36 -8.12
N LYS A 485 -7.66 49.54 -8.26
CA LYS A 485 -6.71 50.03 -7.26
C LYS A 485 -7.41 50.34 -5.94
N LYS A 486 -8.50 51.12 -5.96
CA LYS A 486 -9.28 51.43 -4.73
C LYS A 486 -9.79 50.16 -4.03
N GLU A 487 -10.28 49.18 -4.78
CA GLU A 487 -10.69 47.88 -4.24
C GLU A 487 -9.52 47.12 -3.60
N THR A 488 -8.32 47.16 -4.21
CA THR A 488 -7.11 46.53 -3.63
C THR A 488 -6.58 47.30 -2.42
N ASP A 489 -6.56 48.64 -2.48
CA ASP A 489 -6.14 49.52 -1.38
C ASP A 489 -7.06 49.35 -0.17
N GLN A 490 -8.37 49.15 -0.40
CA GLN A 490 -9.37 48.86 0.64
C GLN A 490 -9.19 47.45 1.22
N LEU A 491 -9.08 46.41 0.38
CA LEU A 491 -8.82 45.03 0.82
C LEU A 491 -7.55 44.91 1.69
N VAL A 492 -6.49 45.65 1.31
CA VAL A 492 -5.25 45.75 2.10
C VAL A 492 -5.48 46.47 3.42
N LYS A 493 -6.32 47.51 3.46
CA LYS A 493 -6.67 48.20 4.70
C LYS A 493 -7.43 47.27 5.65
N ASP A 494 -8.46 46.57 5.14
CA ASP A 494 -9.33 45.73 5.95
C ASP A 494 -8.57 44.54 6.56
N ALA A 495 -7.73 43.85 5.76
CA ALA A 495 -6.86 42.79 6.26
C ALA A 495 -5.79 43.28 7.26
N MET A 496 -5.32 44.53 7.13
CA MET A 496 -4.42 45.14 8.13
C MET A 496 -5.15 45.54 9.40
N GLU A 497 -6.42 45.96 9.31
CA GLU A 497 -7.23 46.26 10.49
C GLU A 497 -7.59 44.97 11.26
N ASN A 498 -7.82 43.86 10.56
CA ASN A 498 -8.02 42.56 11.19
C ASN A 498 -6.78 42.12 12.00
N ILE A 499 -5.57 42.24 11.44
CA ILE A 499 -4.32 41.95 12.18
C ILE A 499 -4.19 42.79 13.46
N LYS A 500 -4.60 44.06 13.46
CA LYS A 500 -4.54 44.90 14.68
C LYS A 500 -5.42 44.36 15.81
N ASN A 501 -6.56 43.78 15.49
CA ASN A 501 -7.47 43.20 16.49
C ASN A 501 -6.81 42.04 17.24
N HIS A 502 -5.91 41.29 16.58
CA HIS A 502 -5.16 40.19 17.19
C HIS A 502 -4.09 40.66 18.19
N PHE A 503 -3.88 41.98 18.39
CA PHE A 503 -2.79 42.50 19.22
C PHE A 503 -3.15 42.70 20.71
N ASP A 504 -4.40 42.49 21.10
CA ASP A 504 -4.87 42.70 22.46
C ASP A 504 -4.96 41.39 23.27
N ASP A 505 -5.17 40.25 22.60
CA ASP A 505 -5.21 38.91 23.21
C ASP A 505 -3.96 38.07 22.82
N PRO A 506 -3.25 37.45 23.78
CA PRO A 506 -2.04 36.66 23.47
C PRO A 506 -2.30 35.43 22.60
N GLU A 507 -3.48 34.82 22.71
CA GLU A 507 -3.85 33.64 21.96
C GLU A 507 -4.11 33.99 20.48
N ASP A 508 -4.68 35.17 20.19
CA ASP A 508 -4.85 35.68 18.83
C ASP A 508 -3.49 36.01 18.18
N VAL A 509 -2.54 36.59 18.93
CA VAL A 509 -1.16 36.79 18.46
C VAL A 509 -0.52 35.45 18.04
N LEU A 510 -0.78 34.38 18.81
CA LEU A 510 -0.26 33.04 18.53
C LEU A 510 -0.98 32.37 17.34
N GLU A 511 -2.28 32.57 17.14
CA GLU A 511 -2.95 32.11 15.90
C GLU A 511 -2.39 32.84 14.65
N LEU A 512 -2.17 34.15 14.75
CA LEU A 512 -1.49 34.92 13.71
C LEU A 512 -0.06 34.39 13.46
N GLY A 513 0.69 34.07 14.52
CA GLY A 513 2.01 33.42 14.43
C GLY A 513 1.97 32.05 13.72
N ALA A 514 1.02 31.20 14.07
CA ALA A 514 0.81 29.89 13.45
C ALA A 514 0.39 30.00 11.97
N PHE A 515 -0.25 31.11 11.58
CA PHE A 515 -0.51 31.43 10.17
C PHE A 515 0.74 32.03 9.48
N MET A 516 1.53 32.84 10.18
CA MET A 516 2.78 33.43 9.69
C MET A 516 3.86 32.39 9.38
N SER A 517 3.93 31.28 10.13
CA SER A 517 4.86 30.16 9.88
C SER A 517 4.55 29.43 8.58
N LYS A 518 3.26 29.20 8.28
CA LYS A 518 2.78 28.55 7.05
C LYS A 518 3.09 29.38 5.80
N PHE A 519 3.11 30.71 5.94
CA PHE A 519 3.35 31.67 4.86
C PHE A 519 4.60 32.52 5.09
N TYR A 520 5.66 31.96 5.70
CA TYR A 520 6.91 32.67 6.04
C TYR A 520 7.49 33.49 4.88
N ASN A 521 7.48 32.95 3.66
CA ASN A 521 8.00 33.59 2.44
C ASN A 521 7.11 34.71 1.84
N TYR A 522 5.92 34.97 2.39
CA TYR A 522 5.09 36.13 2.08
C TYR A 522 5.31 37.24 3.12
N SER A 523 5.27 38.51 2.71
CA SER A 523 5.29 39.66 3.66
C SER A 523 4.09 39.65 4.60
N LEU A 524 4.14 40.39 5.72
CA LEU A 524 3.02 40.46 6.67
C LEU A 524 1.72 40.90 5.97
N LYS A 525 1.80 41.86 5.04
CA LYS A 525 0.65 42.33 4.24
C LYS A 525 0.05 41.26 3.33
N ASN A 526 0.87 40.42 2.69
CA ASN A 526 0.37 39.31 1.90
C ASN A 526 -0.12 38.14 2.77
N THR A 527 0.49 37.93 3.95
CA THR A 527 0.04 36.97 4.95
C THR A 527 -1.39 37.32 5.39
N ALA A 528 -1.61 38.57 5.82
CA ALA A 528 -2.93 39.11 6.19
C ALA A 528 -3.97 38.95 5.07
N LEU A 529 -3.61 39.30 3.83
CA LEU A 529 -4.50 39.16 2.68
C LEU A 529 -4.91 37.69 2.44
N ILE A 530 -4.02 36.73 2.64
CA ILE A 530 -4.37 35.30 2.51
C ILE A 530 -5.29 34.88 3.66
N GLN A 531 -4.97 35.25 4.91
CA GLN A 531 -5.77 34.93 6.09
C GLN A 531 -7.20 35.47 5.99
N GLU A 532 -7.37 36.75 5.63
CA GLU A 532 -8.67 37.41 5.44
C GLU A 532 -9.53 36.75 4.34
N GLN A 533 -8.90 36.27 3.27
CA GLN A 533 -9.61 35.65 2.13
C GLN A 533 -9.82 34.14 2.29
N LEU A 534 -9.00 33.45 3.09
CA LEU A 534 -9.08 32.03 3.40
C LEU A 534 -8.31 31.71 4.71
N PRO A 535 -8.96 31.78 5.89
CA PRO A 535 -8.28 31.56 7.19
C PRO A 535 -7.63 30.18 7.33
N HIS A 536 -8.13 29.18 6.61
CA HIS A 536 -7.62 27.80 6.64
C HIS A 536 -6.66 27.47 5.47
N ALA A 537 -6.01 28.49 4.87
CA ALA A 537 -4.99 28.27 3.84
C ALA A 537 -3.75 27.54 4.42
N HIS A 538 -3.13 26.67 3.62
CA HIS A 538 -2.00 25.83 4.00
C HIS A 538 -0.77 25.99 3.09
N ALA A 539 -0.99 26.13 1.78
CA ALA A 539 0.06 26.26 0.77
C ALA A 539 -0.48 26.94 -0.50
N VAL A 540 -0.09 28.19 -0.71
CA VAL A 540 -0.66 29.08 -1.74
C VAL A 540 0.33 29.31 -2.88
N ALA A 541 -0.14 29.19 -4.13
CA ALA A 541 0.66 29.46 -5.33
C ALA A 541 -0.18 30.01 -6.50
N GLY A 542 0.50 30.58 -7.50
CA GLY A 542 -0.14 31.00 -8.75
C GLY A 542 -0.51 29.80 -9.64
N ALA A 543 -1.63 29.90 -10.36
CA ALA A 543 -2.17 28.86 -11.23
C ALA A 543 -1.14 28.22 -12.20
N LYS A 544 -0.17 29.01 -12.69
CA LYS A 544 0.91 28.50 -13.55
C LYS A 544 1.78 27.46 -12.82
N LYS A 545 2.15 27.71 -11.56
CA LYS A 545 3.03 26.83 -10.77
C LYS A 545 2.38 25.48 -10.48
N PHE A 546 1.10 25.46 -10.11
CA PHE A 546 0.33 24.21 -9.99
C PHE A 546 0.30 23.44 -11.31
N LYS A 547 0.02 24.11 -12.44
CA LYS A 547 0.01 23.47 -13.76
C LYS A 547 1.38 22.91 -14.16
N GLU A 548 2.47 23.63 -13.85
CA GLU A 548 3.84 23.18 -14.10
C GLU A 548 4.22 21.96 -13.25
N ALA A 549 3.66 21.83 -12.04
CA ALA A 549 3.77 20.64 -11.20
C ALA A 549 2.76 19.52 -11.55
N GLY A 550 1.91 19.69 -12.56
CA GLY A 550 0.94 18.69 -13.04
C GLY A 550 -0.48 18.79 -12.47
N PHE A 551 -0.79 19.82 -11.68
CA PHE A 551 -2.07 19.96 -10.95
C PHE A 551 -2.96 21.08 -11.52
N PHE A 552 -4.28 20.90 -11.38
CA PHE A 552 -5.29 21.82 -11.89
C PHE A 552 -6.14 22.40 -10.75
N ILE A 553 -6.67 23.60 -10.95
CA ILE A 553 -7.61 24.26 -10.04
C ILE A 553 -9.02 23.69 -10.28
N ARG A 554 -9.77 23.43 -9.21
CA ARG A 554 -11.13 22.87 -9.30
C ARG A 554 -12.11 23.89 -9.91
N LYS A 555 -13.09 23.41 -10.67
CA LYS A 555 -14.06 24.26 -11.37
C LYS A 555 -14.97 24.97 -10.35
N GLY A 556 -14.92 26.31 -10.33
CA GLY A 556 -15.72 27.16 -9.43
C GLY A 556 -14.93 27.85 -8.31
N GLU A 557 -13.66 27.49 -8.11
CA GLU A 557 -12.82 28.02 -7.03
C GLU A 557 -12.52 29.52 -7.13
N LYS A 558 -12.53 30.19 -5.98
CA LYS A 558 -12.27 31.64 -5.87
C LYS A 558 -10.78 31.90 -5.68
N ALA A 559 -10.19 32.69 -6.57
CA ALA A 559 -8.78 33.09 -6.48
C ALA A 559 -8.53 34.11 -5.36
N ILE A 560 -7.65 33.75 -4.42
CA ILE A 560 -7.09 34.63 -3.38
C ILE A 560 -6.25 35.72 -4.05
N ARG A 561 -6.30 36.95 -3.52
CA ARG A 561 -5.61 38.12 -4.08
C ARG A 561 -4.42 38.54 -3.22
N VAL A 562 -3.24 38.56 -3.84
CA VAL A 562 -1.98 38.99 -3.21
C VAL A 562 -1.28 40.06 -4.05
N LEU A 563 -0.41 40.84 -3.41
CA LEU A 563 0.40 41.87 -4.04
C LEU A 563 1.72 41.28 -4.56
N ALA A 564 1.90 41.26 -5.87
CA ALA A 564 3.16 40.87 -6.51
C ALA A 564 3.90 42.09 -7.09
N PRO A 565 5.23 42.19 -6.93
CA PRO A 565 6.00 43.26 -7.57
C PRO A 565 5.98 43.13 -9.10
N THR A 566 6.11 44.25 -9.80
CA THR A 566 6.22 44.32 -11.26
C THR A 566 7.00 45.56 -11.65
N THR A 567 8.04 45.37 -12.47
CA THR A 567 8.81 46.47 -13.07
C THR A 567 8.07 47.05 -14.27
N TYR A 568 8.17 48.36 -14.46
CA TYR A 568 7.64 49.06 -15.63
C TYR A 568 8.56 50.22 -16.03
N LYS A 569 8.79 50.35 -17.33
CA LYS A 569 9.63 51.42 -17.89
C LYS A 569 8.85 52.73 -17.94
N CYS A 570 9.50 53.78 -17.46
CA CYS A 570 9.04 55.16 -17.46
C CYS A 570 10.03 56.02 -18.25
N PHE A 571 9.59 57.17 -18.73
CA PHE A 571 10.43 58.24 -19.25
C PHE A 571 9.97 59.56 -18.64
N ILE A 572 10.86 60.54 -18.56
CA ILE A 572 10.50 61.91 -18.17
C ILE A 572 10.04 62.63 -19.44
N ASN A 573 8.83 63.18 -19.43
CA ASN A 573 8.31 63.94 -20.57
C ASN A 573 8.81 65.40 -20.56
N GLU A 574 8.52 66.15 -21.62
CA GLU A 574 8.98 67.54 -21.83
C GLU A 574 8.42 68.54 -20.79
N GLN A 575 7.53 68.10 -19.90
CA GLN A 575 7.00 68.86 -18.76
C GLN A 575 7.59 68.41 -17.41
N GLY A 576 8.65 67.61 -17.41
CA GLY A 576 9.30 67.08 -16.21
C GLY A 576 8.50 65.96 -15.49
N ARG A 577 7.40 65.48 -16.08
CA ARG A 577 6.54 64.45 -15.45
C ARG A 577 6.93 63.06 -15.91
N SER A 578 7.05 62.13 -14.96
CA SER A 578 7.33 60.71 -15.23
C SER A 578 6.09 60.03 -15.83
N GLN A 579 6.25 59.38 -16.99
CA GLN A 579 5.18 58.78 -17.77
C GLN A 579 5.58 57.36 -18.21
N SER A 580 4.66 56.39 -18.13
CA SER A 580 4.95 55.02 -18.56
C SER A 580 5.21 54.95 -20.06
N LEU A 581 6.19 54.12 -20.47
CA LEU A 581 6.53 53.82 -21.86
C LEU A 581 5.30 53.37 -22.70
N SER A 582 4.34 52.70 -22.05
CA SER A 582 3.05 52.30 -22.63
C SER A 582 2.22 53.47 -23.14
N LYS A 583 2.32 54.64 -22.46
CA LYS A 583 1.61 55.88 -22.77
C LYS A 583 2.46 56.89 -23.56
N ALA A 584 3.60 56.47 -24.14
CA ALA A 584 4.43 57.34 -24.97
C ALA A 584 3.82 57.52 -26.38
N THR A 585 3.84 58.75 -26.91
CA THR A 585 3.44 59.05 -28.30
C THR A 585 4.46 58.48 -29.31
N LYS A 586 4.13 58.46 -30.61
CA LYS A 586 5.09 58.01 -31.65
C LYS A 586 6.39 58.82 -31.61
N GLN A 587 6.30 60.15 -31.59
CA GLN A 587 7.46 61.05 -31.49
C GLN A 587 8.26 60.81 -30.21
N GLN A 588 7.60 60.59 -29.06
CA GLN A 588 8.30 60.26 -27.81
C GLN A 588 9.03 58.92 -27.90
N LYS A 589 8.44 57.89 -28.53
CA LYS A 589 9.11 56.60 -28.76
C LYS A 589 10.31 56.73 -29.70
N GLU A 590 10.24 57.57 -30.72
CA GLU A 590 11.38 57.87 -31.60
C GLU A 590 12.51 58.62 -30.86
N LYS A 591 12.18 59.61 -30.02
CA LYS A 591 13.17 60.30 -29.16
C LYS A 591 13.82 59.36 -28.14
N ILE A 592 13.05 58.42 -27.56
CA ILE A 592 13.59 57.37 -26.68
C ILE A 592 14.54 56.45 -27.47
N LEU A 593 14.16 56.03 -28.68
CA LEU A 593 14.97 55.17 -29.55
C LEU A 593 16.30 55.83 -29.97
N LYS A 594 16.30 57.15 -30.14
CA LYS A 594 17.51 57.96 -30.40
C LYS A 594 18.35 58.28 -29.15
N GLY A 595 17.90 57.90 -27.95
CA GLY A 595 18.55 58.24 -26.69
C GLY A 595 18.35 59.68 -26.20
N GLU A 596 17.54 60.49 -26.90
CA GLU A 596 17.22 61.87 -26.53
C GLU A 596 16.35 61.97 -25.26
N LEU A 597 15.59 60.90 -24.95
CA LEU A 597 14.78 60.78 -23.74
C LEU A 597 15.25 59.59 -22.89
N LYS A 598 15.78 59.87 -21.69
CA LYS A 598 16.17 58.83 -20.72
C LYS A 598 14.94 58.04 -20.22
N THR A 599 15.13 56.74 -20.05
CA THR A 599 14.15 55.85 -19.42
C THR A 599 14.63 55.35 -18.05
N GLU A 600 13.70 55.21 -17.12
CA GLU A 600 13.91 54.63 -15.79
C GLU A 600 13.06 53.35 -15.64
N GLU A 601 13.57 52.36 -14.90
CA GLU A 601 12.74 51.26 -14.41
C GLU A 601 12.20 51.59 -13.02
N ARG A 602 10.89 51.51 -12.84
CA ARG A 602 10.23 51.67 -11.53
C ARG A 602 9.52 50.39 -11.15
N ARG A 603 9.50 50.07 -9.85
CA ARG A 603 8.74 48.94 -9.29
C ARG A 603 7.39 49.45 -8.79
N ALA A 604 6.31 48.76 -9.16
CA ALA A 604 5.00 48.88 -8.52
C ALA A 604 4.55 47.49 -8.06
N PHE A 605 3.49 47.44 -7.26
CA PHE A 605 2.81 46.19 -6.93
C PHE A 605 1.51 46.09 -7.72
N LYS A 606 1.19 44.89 -8.19
CA LYS A 606 -0.09 44.58 -8.83
C LYS A 606 -0.79 43.46 -8.06
N ASN A 607 -2.11 43.52 -8.01
CA ASN A 607 -2.97 42.45 -7.52
C ASN A 607 -2.86 41.25 -8.48
N VAL A 608 -2.50 40.07 -7.98
CA VAL A 608 -2.45 38.80 -8.75
C VAL A 608 -3.33 37.73 -8.11
N PRO A 609 -3.95 36.85 -8.92
CA PRO A 609 -4.66 35.68 -8.43
C PRO A 609 -3.68 34.56 -8.05
N VAL A 610 -3.86 34.02 -6.85
CA VAL A 610 -3.24 32.80 -6.34
C VAL A 610 -4.33 31.88 -5.76
N PHE A 611 -4.01 30.63 -5.51
CA PHE A 611 -4.93 29.61 -5.02
C PHE A 611 -4.24 28.80 -3.93
N ASP A 612 -4.99 28.33 -2.94
CA ASP A 612 -4.51 27.36 -1.96
C ASP A 612 -4.55 25.93 -2.54
N ILE A 613 -3.71 25.03 -2.03
CA ILE A 613 -3.69 23.62 -2.45
C ILE A 613 -5.07 22.94 -2.31
N SER A 614 -5.87 23.27 -1.29
CA SER A 614 -7.23 22.76 -1.09
C SER A 614 -8.18 23.07 -2.25
N GLN A 615 -7.85 24.07 -3.09
CA GLN A 615 -8.59 24.48 -4.29
C GLN A 615 -8.12 23.75 -5.56
N THR A 616 -7.20 22.79 -5.44
CA THR A 616 -6.56 22.09 -6.57
C THR A 616 -6.76 20.58 -6.53
N THR A 617 -6.28 19.88 -7.56
CA THR A 617 -6.23 18.42 -7.64
C THR A 617 -5.05 17.78 -6.91
N ALA A 618 -4.19 18.56 -6.24
CA ALA A 618 -3.04 18.05 -5.50
C ALA A 618 -3.41 17.50 -4.12
N THR A 619 -2.62 16.54 -3.62
CA THR A 619 -2.73 15.94 -2.29
C THR A 619 -1.61 16.40 -1.36
N ALA A 620 -1.64 16.00 -0.08
CA ALA A 620 -0.57 16.32 0.87
C ALA A 620 0.80 15.77 0.42
N ASP A 621 0.83 14.56 -0.14
CA ASP A 621 2.05 13.90 -0.64
C ASP A 621 2.64 14.59 -1.89
N ASP A 622 1.89 15.49 -2.52
CA ASP A 622 2.35 16.29 -3.66
C ASP A 622 3.02 17.61 -3.26
N LEU A 623 2.88 18.03 -1.99
CA LEU A 623 3.41 19.31 -1.51
C LEU A 623 4.92 19.50 -1.76
N PRO A 624 5.81 18.50 -1.56
CA PRO A 624 7.23 18.63 -1.89
C PRO A 624 7.50 18.88 -3.40
N LYS A 625 6.67 18.32 -4.31
CA LYS A 625 6.82 18.54 -5.76
C LYS A 625 6.49 19.99 -6.14
N ILE A 626 5.57 20.60 -5.41
CA ILE A 626 5.11 21.97 -5.65
C ILE A 626 5.99 22.97 -4.87
N PHE A 627 6.55 22.59 -3.73
CA PHE A 627 7.30 23.46 -2.81
C PHE A 627 8.49 22.67 -2.19
N PRO A 628 9.56 22.41 -2.96
CA PRO A 628 10.64 21.49 -2.54
C PRO A 628 11.38 21.92 -1.27
N ASN A 629 11.66 23.22 -1.12
CA ASN A 629 12.37 23.79 0.02
C ASN A 629 11.49 24.01 1.27
N ARG A 630 10.40 23.26 1.47
CA ARG A 630 9.56 23.38 2.69
C ARG A 630 9.23 21.99 3.25
N PRO A 631 9.59 21.67 4.50
CA PRO A 631 9.46 20.32 5.03
C PRO A 631 8.05 20.04 5.59
N TYR A 632 7.11 19.66 4.72
CA TYR A 632 5.72 19.37 5.11
C TYR A 632 5.53 18.10 5.95
N ASN A 633 6.47 17.15 5.89
CA ASN A 633 6.42 15.87 6.61
C ASN A 633 7.64 15.72 7.55
N PHE A 634 7.99 16.78 8.29
CA PHE A 634 9.06 16.74 9.28
C PHE A 634 8.62 15.97 10.54
N ASP A 635 8.65 14.64 10.44
CA ASP A 635 8.19 13.73 11.48
C ASP A 635 9.16 13.70 12.66
N LEU A 636 8.93 14.57 13.65
CA LEU A 636 9.72 14.70 14.88
C LEU A 636 9.63 13.48 15.82
N THR A 637 8.78 12.49 15.53
CA THR A 637 8.80 11.22 16.28
C THR A 637 10.04 10.38 15.93
N LYS A 638 10.70 10.68 14.81
CA LYS A 638 11.98 10.08 14.41
C LYS A 638 13.14 10.87 15.00
N ALA A 639 13.91 10.24 15.88
CA ALA A 639 15.10 10.83 16.49
C ALA A 639 16.10 11.40 15.46
N THR A 640 16.21 10.79 14.28
CA THR A 640 17.03 11.30 13.16
C THR A 640 16.62 12.71 12.75
N ASN A 641 15.33 12.98 12.55
CA ASN A 641 14.83 14.29 12.12
C ASN A 641 15.12 15.36 13.19
N THR A 642 14.89 15.05 14.46
CA THR A 642 15.19 15.95 15.59
C THR A 642 16.68 16.27 15.69
N LYS A 643 17.54 15.25 15.52
CA LYS A 643 19.00 15.39 15.46
C LYS A 643 19.43 16.26 14.26
N MET A 644 18.91 16.03 13.06
CA MET A 644 19.23 16.82 11.87
C MET A 644 18.81 18.30 12.02
N LEU A 645 17.64 18.57 12.63
CA LEU A 645 17.19 19.93 12.93
C LEU A 645 18.10 20.62 13.95
N TYR A 646 18.50 19.91 15.00
CA TYR A 646 19.50 20.39 15.97
C TYR A 646 20.84 20.71 15.29
N GLN A 647 21.40 19.78 14.51
CA GLN A 647 22.65 19.99 13.75
C GLN A 647 22.55 21.12 12.72
N SER A 648 21.37 21.33 12.12
CA SER A 648 21.11 22.44 11.19
C SER A 648 21.12 23.80 11.91
N LEU A 649 20.56 23.86 13.12
CA LEU A 649 20.61 25.03 13.99
C LEU A 649 22.03 25.31 14.51
N GLU A 650 22.80 24.29 14.89
CA GLU A 650 24.21 24.44 15.24
C GLU A 650 25.03 24.99 14.07
N THR A 651 24.84 24.43 12.87
CA THR A 651 25.51 24.89 11.65
C THR A 651 25.14 26.34 11.33
N TYR A 652 23.87 26.71 11.51
CA TYR A 652 23.40 28.09 11.33
C TYR A 652 24.03 29.04 12.36
N ALA A 653 24.03 28.70 13.66
CA ALA A 653 24.63 29.50 14.73
C ALA A 653 26.12 29.76 14.48
N LEU A 654 26.87 28.72 14.12
CA LEU A 654 28.30 28.81 13.78
C LEU A 654 28.53 29.68 12.53
N SER A 655 27.64 29.62 11.52
CA SER A 655 27.71 30.46 10.32
C SER A 655 27.45 31.96 10.60
N GLU A 656 26.72 32.27 11.67
CA GLU A 656 26.50 33.63 12.18
C GLU A 656 27.62 34.11 13.11
N GLY A 657 28.63 33.27 13.38
CA GLY A 657 29.79 33.60 14.23
C GLY A 657 29.56 33.38 15.73
N LEU A 658 28.48 32.71 16.13
CA LEU A 658 28.17 32.41 17.53
C LEU A 658 28.96 31.20 18.03
N THR A 659 29.48 31.29 19.26
CA THR A 659 30.13 30.16 19.94
C THR A 659 29.10 29.43 20.80
N ILE A 660 28.75 28.19 20.45
CA ILE A 660 27.90 27.35 21.30
C ILE A 660 28.73 26.81 22.46
N ILE A 661 28.17 26.86 23.67
CA ILE A 661 28.76 26.31 24.89
C ILE A 661 27.72 25.39 25.53
N ASP A 662 27.92 24.09 25.39
CA ASP A 662 27.04 23.02 25.86
C ASP A 662 27.67 22.17 26.99
N ASP A 663 28.92 22.44 27.39
CA ASP A 663 29.63 21.60 28.34
C ASP A 663 29.11 21.78 29.79
N LEU A 664 28.90 20.66 30.50
CA LEU A 664 28.36 20.66 31.87
C LEU A 664 29.16 21.52 32.87
N THR A 665 30.48 21.67 32.66
CA THR A 665 31.40 22.36 33.56
C THR A 665 31.33 23.89 33.44
N THR A 666 31.19 24.43 32.23
CA THR A 666 30.99 25.87 31.98
C THR A 666 29.53 26.27 32.12
N VAL A 667 28.59 25.42 31.69
CA VAL A 667 27.16 25.75 31.67
C VAL A 667 26.53 25.75 33.07
N THR A 668 26.82 24.76 33.91
CA THR A 668 26.14 24.62 35.22
C THR A 668 26.31 25.88 36.12
N PRO A 669 27.50 26.50 36.23
CA PRO A 669 27.67 27.73 37.01
C PRO A 669 27.02 28.99 36.41
N VAL A 670 26.75 28.99 35.10
CA VAL A 670 26.23 30.16 34.36
C VAL A 670 24.71 30.14 34.27
N LEU A 671 24.11 29.00 33.89
CA LEU A 671 22.66 28.86 33.68
C LEU A 671 21.87 28.42 34.92
N GLY A 672 22.50 27.70 35.85
CA GLY A 672 21.82 27.13 37.02
C GLY A 672 20.70 26.14 36.65
N THR A 673 19.46 26.64 36.57
CA THR A 673 18.26 25.89 36.18
C THR A 673 17.67 26.28 34.83
N ALA A 674 18.22 27.28 34.14
CA ALA A 674 17.73 27.70 32.82
C ALA A 674 18.03 26.64 31.73
N LYS A 675 17.19 26.60 30.68
CA LYS A 675 17.38 25.71 29.51
C LYS A 675 18.50 26.21 28.57
N GLY A 676 18.63 27.53 28.43
CA GLY A 676 19.65 28.21 27.64
C GLY A 676 19.85 29.66 28.11
N ALA A 677 20.82 30.35 27.50
CA ALA A 677 20.91 31.81 27.46
C ALA A 677 21.88 32.27 26.36
N TYR A 678 21.53 33.32 25.62
CA TYR A 678 22.46 34.12 24.83
C TYR A 678 23.27 35.08 25.73
N GLY A 679 24.56 35.26 25.43
CA GLY A 679 25.45 36.16 26.17
C GLY A 679 26.65 36.66 25.36
N GLN A 680 27.49 37.48 25.98
CA GLN A 680 28.74 37.98 25.38
C GLN A 680 29.93 37.77 26.31
N GLY A 681 31.06 37.32 25.76
CA GLY A 681 32.33 37.18 26.44
C GLY A 681 33.00 38.53 26.77
N ILE A 682 34.01 38.48 27.66
CA ILE A 682 34.78 39.68 28.08
C ILE A 682 35.59 40.27 26.91
N ASP A 683 35.95 39.44 25.94
CA ASP A 683 36.60 39.79 24.67
C ASP A 683 35.62 40.33 23.61
N GLY A 684 34.31 40.28 23.88
CA GLY A 684 33.26 40.68 22.95
C GLY A 684 32.81 39.57 21.98
N SER A 685 33.25 38.33 22.18
CA SER A 685 32.69 37.17 21.47
C SER A 685 31.22 36.95 21.83
N GLU A 686 30.40 36.49 20.88
CA GLU A 686 28.97 36.23 21.10
C GLU A 686 28.75 34.73 21.35
N MET A 687 28.06 34.39 22.44
CA MET A 687 28.00 33.05 23.01
C MET A 687 26.56 32.56 23.17
N LEU A 688 26.33 31.29 22.90
CA LEU A 688 25.05 30.59 23.05
C LEU A 688 25.23 29.48 24.10
N PHE A 689 24.77 29.71 25.33
CA PHE A 689 24.84 28.70 26.39
C PHE A 689 23.63 27.77 26.28
N MET A 690 23.86 26.47 26.13
CA MET A 690 22.82 25.44 26.00
C MET A 690 22.95 24.43 27.13
N ASN A 691 21.87 24.08 27.83
CA ASN A 691 21.95 23.16 28.96
C ASN A 691 21.90 21.68 28.50
N PRO A 692 22.98 20.89 28.66
CA PRO A 692 23.11 19.52 28.14
C PRO A 692 22.29 18.48 28.93
N ARG A 693 21.55 18.91 29.97
CA ARG A 693 20.71 18.01 30.78
C ARG A 693 19.32 17.79 30.19
N PHE A 694 18.91 18.60 29.23
CA PHE A 694 17.63 18.49 28.54
C PHE A 694 17.79 17.69 27.25
N THR A 695 16.68 17.13 26.76
CA THR A 695 16.67 16.37 25.50
C THR A 695 16.81 17.29 24.29
N GLN A 696 17.29 16.78 23.15
CA GLN A 696 17.38 17.57 21.90
C GLN A 696 16.01 18.18 21.49
N ALA A 697 14.90 17.49 21.80
CA ALA A 697 13.55 18.00 21.54
C ALA A 697 13.20 19.26 22.37
N GLU A 698 13.78 19.41 23.58
CA GLU A 698 13.64 20.61 24.42
C GLU A 698 14.71 21.67 24.09
N GLN A 699 15.89 21.24 23.66
CA GLN A 699 17.00 22.13 23.29
C GLN A 699 16.76 22.83 21.95
N VAL A 700 16.10 22.20 20.97
CA VAL A 700 15.76 22.84 19.68
C VAL A 700 14.97 24.14 19.84
N PRO A 701 13.78 24.18 20.48
CA PRO A 701 13.02 25.43 20.64
C PRO A 701 13.78 26.46 21.48
N THR A 702 14.53 26.02 22.50
CA THR A 702 15.41 26.90 23.29
C THR A 702 16.50 27.53 22.41
N MET A 703 17.21 26.76 21.59
CA MET A 703 18.26 27.27 20.70
C MET A 703 17.68 28.26 19.67
N ILE A 704 16.48 28.02 19.15
CA ILE A 704 15.77 28.97 18.28
C ILE A 704 15.51 30.30 19.01
N HIS A 705 15.04 30.25 20.27
CA HIS A 705 14.82 31.43 21.11
C HIS A 705 16.12 32.21 21.40
N GLU A 706 17.19 31.53 21.81
CA GLU A 706 18.49 32.19 22.06
C GLU A 706 19.10 32.78 20.78
N LEU A 707 18.92 32.12 19.63
CA LEU A 707 19.32 32.65 18.32
C LEU A 707 18.50 33.88 17.92
N ALA A 708 17.23 33.96 18.32
CA ALA A 708 16.40 35.15 18.12
C ALA A 708 16.92 36.33 18.96
N HIS A 709 17.27 36.11 20.22
CA HIS A 709 17.95 37.12 21.04
C HIS A 709 19.30 37.56 20.43
N ALA A 710 20.13 36.61 19.99
CA ALA A 710 21.40 36.92 19.35
C ALA A 710 21.22 37.81 18.10
N LYS A 711 20.31 37.45 17.19
CA LYS A 711 20.14 38.17 15.92
C LYS A 711 19.42 39.51 16.07
N LEU A 712 18.33 39.57 16.84
CA LEU A 712 17.50 40.78 16.98
C LEU A 712 18.06 41.76 18.00
N HIS A 713 18.79 41.28 19.02
CA HIS A 713 19.09 42.06 20.22
C HIS A 713 20.57 42.08 20.63
N SER A 714 21.48 41.56 19.79
CA SER A 714 22.94 41.78 19.93
C SER A 714 23.30 43.25 20.07
N LYS A 715 24.49 43.51 20.62
CA LYS A 715 25.01 44.86 20.86
C LYS A 715 25.18 45.68 19.57
N ALA A 716 25.30 45.00 18.43
CA ALA A 716 25.34 45.61 17.10
C ALA A 716 23.95 46.08 16.59
N SER A 717 22.85 45.48 17.05
CA SER A 717 21.48 45.90 16.71
C SER A 717 21.15 47.32 17.20
N ASN A 718 21.81 47.76 18.28
CA ASN A 718 21.63 49.06 18.93
C ASN A 718 20.15 49.37 19.32
N SER A 719 19.36 48.31 19.54
CA SER A 719 17.90 48.38 19.77
C SER A 719 17.56 48.92 21.17
N THR A 720 16.83 50.04 21.21
CA THR A 720 16.40 50.74 22.44
C THR A 720 15.12 50.19 23.09
N TYR A 721 14.61 49.06 22.61
CA TYR A 721 13.42 48.39 23.15
C TYR A 721 13.60 47.93 24.61
N SER A 722 12.50 47.94 25.38
CA SER A 722 12.46 47.39 26.74
C SER A 722 12.61 45.86 26.72
N SER A 723 13.09 45.27 27.82
CA SER A 723 13.24 43.82 27.94
C SER A 723 11.96 43.07 27.55
N SER A 724 10.80 43.50 28.04
CA SER A 724 9.48 42.92 27.69
C SER A 724 9.18 42.86 26.18
N VAL A 725 9.72 43.79 25.39
CA VAL A 725 9.59 43.77 23.93
C VAL A 725 10.61 42.83 23.31
N LYS A 726 11.82 42.76 23.87
CA LYS A 726 12.88 41.86 23.41
C LYS A 726 12.53 40.39 23.64
N GLU A 727 12.04 40.04 24.84
CA GLU A 727 11.51 38.69 25.11
C GLU A 727 10.36 38.37 24.15
N PHE A 728 9.42 39.30 23.91
CA PHE A 728 8.32 39.10 22.97
C PHE A 728 8.78 38.85 21.54
N GLN A 729 9.73 39.65 21.03
CA GLN A 729 10.23 39.50 19.66
C GLN A 729 11.02 38.20 19.48
N ALA A 730 11.80 37.80 20.49
CA ALA A 730 12.51 36.53 20.49
C ALA A 730 11.55 35.34 20.59
N GLU A 731 10.61 35.35 21.55
CA GLU A 731 9.69 34.26 21.81
C GLU A 731 8.66 34.07 20.68
N LEU A 732 8.10 35.14 20.13
CA LEU A 732 7.17 35.02 19.00
C LEU A 732 7.90 34.55 17.73
N ALA A 733 9.14 34.99 17.50
CA ALA A 733 9.95 34.45 16.41
C ALA A 733 10.25 32.95 16.64
N ALA A 734 10.58 32.57 17.88
CA ALA A 734 10.82 31.17 18.24
C ALA A 734 9.58 30.31 18.00
N TYR A 735 8.41 30.74 18.46
CA TYR A 735 7.13 30.08 18.19
C TYR A 735 6.86 29.92 16.69
N ILE A 736 7.04 30.97 15.88
CA ILE A 736 6.80 30.94 14.43
C ILE A 736 7.73 29.92 13.73
N VAL A 737 9.00 29.85 14.14
CA VAL A 737 10.00 28.94 13.56
C VAL A 737 9.79 27.50 14.06
N ALA A 738 9.56 27.31 15.35
CA ALA A 738 9.24 26.02 15.97
C ALA A 738 7.98 25.39 15.33
N HIS A 739 6.90 26.17 15.22
CA HIS A 739 5.65 25.74 14.61
C HIS A 739 5.80 25.45 13.10
N HIS A 740 6.77 26.05 12.41
CA HIS A 740 7.07 25.70 11.02
C HIS A 740 7.54 24.23 10.88
N TYR A 741 8.36 23.76 11.83
CA TYR A 741 8.88 22.39 11.87
C TYR A 741 7.98 21.41 12.65
N GLY A 742 6.80 21.86 13.11
CA GLY A 742 5.81 21.03 13.82
C GLY A 742 6.03 20.91 15.33
N ILE A 743 6.86 21.76 15.93
CA ILE A 743 7.00 21.90 17.38
C ILE A 743 5.98 22.93 17.86
N ASP A 744 5.12 22.55 18.80
CA ASP A 744 4.21 23.50 19.46
C ASP A 744 4.81 23.95 20.80
N THR A 745 5.05 25.25 20.96
CA THR A 745 5.53 25.88 22.20
C THR A 745 4.52 26.88 22.78
N LYS A 746 3.23 26.75 22.42
CA LYS A 746 2.20 27.74 22.76
C LYS A 746 2.14 28.04 24.27
N GLU A 747 2.24 27.02 25.13
CA GLU A 747 2.15 27.19 26.58
C GLU A 747 3.35 27.96 27.16
N GLU A 748 4.56 27.76 26.63
CA GLU A 748 5.74 28.53 26.99
C GLU A 748 5.68 29.99 26.50
N SER A 749 5.08 30.25 25.33
CA SER A 749 5.07 31.58 24.71
C SER A 749 4.05 32.56 25.29
N ILE A 750 2.90 32.07 25.79
CA ILE A 750 1.79 32.90 26.32
C ILE A 750 2.24 33.96 27.36
N PRO A 751 3.04 33.64 28.41
CA PRO A 751 3.41 34.61 29.44
C PRO A 751 4.18 35.83 28.91
N TYR A 752 5.08 35.62 27.95
CA TYR A 752 5.90 36.68 27.35
C TYR A 752 5.06 37.58 26.43
N ILE A 753 4.18 36.97 25.61
CA ILE A 753 3.26 37.71 24.75
C ILE A 753 2.23 38.47 25.59
N ALA A 754 1.73 37.90 26.68
CA ALA A 754 0.82 38.56 27.61
C ALA A 754 1.44 39.76 28.36
N ALA A 755 2.76 39.80 28.52
CA ALA A 755 3.47 40.97 29.02
C ALA A 755 3.58 42.08 27.96
N TRP A 756 3.61 41.72 26.68
CA TRP A 756 3.63 42.65 25.55
C TRP A 756 2.26 43.23 25.19
N THR A 757 1.19 42.42 25.10
CA THR A 757 -0.14 42.95 24.71
C THR A 757 -0.61 44.08 25.66
N LYS A 758 -0.20 44.00 26.94
CA LYS A 758 -0.56 44.89 28.05
C LYS A 758 0.44 46.04 28.32
N ASN A 759 1.50 46.19 27.51
CA ASN A 759 2.61 47.11 27.83
C ASN A 759 2.35 48.61 27.55
N GLY A 760 1.22 48.97 26.92
CA GLY A 760 0.83 50.35 26.62
C GLY A 760 1.43 50.96 25.33
N GLN A 761 2.04 50.16 24.46
CA GLN A 761 2.50 50.58 23.12
C GLN A 761 1.35 51.01 22.20
N THR A 762 1.67 51.81 21.17
CA THR A 762 0.72 52.12 20.10
C THR A 762 0.53 50.93 19.17
N VAL A 763 -0.58 50.92 18.44
CA VAL A 763 -0.88 49.87 17.45
C VAL A 763 0.13 49.88 16.31
N GLU A 764 0.65 51.07 15.96
CA GLU A 764 1.74 51.27 15.01
C GLU A 764 3.07 50.67 15.50
N ASP A 765 3.41 50.83 16.78
CA ASP A 765 4.61 50.20 17.38
C ASP A 765 4.48 48.67 17.35
N LYS A 766 3.32 48.14 17.78
CA LYS A 766 3.03 46.69 17.77
C LYS A 766 3.15 46.11 16.36
N LEU A 767 2.63 46.81 15.34
CA LEU A 767 2.71 46.40 13.94
C LEU A 767 4.15 46.44 13.37
N ALA A 768 4.96 47.41 13.79
CA ALA A 768 6.37 47.48 13.39
C ALA A 768 7.17 46.27 13.93
N GLN A 769 7.02 45.96 15.22
CA GLN A 769 7.64 44.80 15.86
C GLN A 769 7.19 43.47 15.23
N MET A 770 5.92 43.38 14.80
CA MET A 770 5.39 42.21 14.08
C MET A 770 6.02 42.02 12.68
N GLU A 771 6.29 43.09 11.93
CA GLU A 771 7.00 42.98 10.63
C GLU A 771 8.49 42.67 10.85
N GLU A 772 9.14 43.17 11.90
CA GLU A 772 10.51 42.76 12.29
C GLU A 772 10.59 41.25 12.58
N VAL A 773 9.69 40.74 13.45
CA VAL A 773 9.57 39.31 13.75
C VAL A 773 9.29 38.49 12.50
N LYS A 774 8.39 38.96 11.59
CA LYS A 774 8.11 38.28 10.33
C LYS A 774 9.33 38.20 9.42
N VAL A 775 10.08 39.29 9.28
CA VAL A 775 11.28 39.36 8.43
C VAL A 775 12.37 38.44 8.95
N PHE A 776 12.60 38.43 10.27
CA PHE A 776 13.59 37.58 10.91
C PHE A 776 13.20 36.09 10.88
N SER A 777 11.96 35.73 11.26
CA SER A 777 11.47 34.34 11.22
C SER A 777 11.61 33.75 9.82
N ARG A 778 11.33 34.54 8.78
CA ARG A 778 11.54 34.14 7.38
C ARG A 778 13.02 33.88 7.08
N GLN A 779 13.93 34.75 7.50
CA GLN A 779 15.37 34.57 7.29
C GLN A 779 15.90 33.31 8.00
N MET A 780 15.47 33.09 9.25
CA MET A 780 15.85 31.91 10.03
C MET A 780 15.33 30.61 9.40
N ILE A 781 14.06 30.55 8.98
CA ILE A 781 13.52 29.37 8.26
C ILE A 781 14.24 29.18 6.91
N GLU A 782 14.47 30.25 6.13
CA GLU A 782 15.22 30.17 4.86
C GLU A 782 16.66 29.61 5.05
N GLN A 783 17.32 29.89 6.18
CA GLN A 783 18.63 29.30 6.53
C GLN A 783 18.52 27.85 7.03
N ILE A 784 17.61 27.55 7.96
CA ILE A 784 17.44 26.20 8.51
C ILE A 784 16.97 25.22 7.43
N ASP A 785 16.04 25.61 6.55
CA ASP A 785 15.62 24.82 5.37
C ASP A 785 16.82 24.49 4.47
N THR A 786 17.76 25.43 4.31
CA THR A 786 18.98 25.23 3.51
C THR A 786 19.95 24.26 4.19
N GLN A 787 20.18 24.39 5.50
CA GLN A 787 21.04 23.47 6.24
C GLN A 787 20.44 22.07 6.36
N LEU A 788 19.11 21.95 6.55
CA LEU A 788 18.39 20.68 6.54
C LEU A 788 18.54 19.96 5.20
N MET A 789 18.46 20.68 4.07
CA MET A 789 18.69 20.10 2.74
C MET A 789 20.13 19.57 2.60
N ILE A 790 21.13 20.34 3.07
CA ILE A 790 22.54 19.92 3.06
C ILE A 790 22.75 18.68 3.94
N HIS A 791 22.22 18.65 5.15
CA HIS A 791 22.31 17.48 6.04
C HIS A 791 21.54 16.27 5.49
N GLN A 792 20.45 16.45 4.75
CA GLN A 792 19.76 15.36 4.04
C GLN A 792 20.56 14.82 2.84
N GLU A 793 21.19 15.69 2.04
CA GLU A 793 22.09 15.28 0.97
C GLU A 793 23.35 14.58 1.51
N LEU A 794 23.86 15.01 2.67
CA LEU A 794 24.98 14.38 3.37
C LEU A 794 24.59 13.02 3.95
N GLU A 795 23.47 12.89 4.68
CA GLU A 795 23.02 11.58 5.19
C GLU A 795 22.71 10.59 4.05
N GLN A 796 22.15 11.05 2.92
CA GLN A 796 21.96 10.20 1.74
C GLN A 796 23.30 9.76 1.15
N GLN A 797 24.25 10.68 0.97
CA GLN A 797 25.59 10.33 0.51
C GLN A 797 26.36 9.44 1.50
N GLU A 798 26.16 9.58 2.81
CA GLU A 798 26.74 8.68 3.80
C GLU A 798 26.08 7.30 3.75
N GLN A 799 24.75 7.21 3.56
CA GLN A 799 24.06 5.92 3.38
C GLN A 799 24.48 5.21 2.08
N GLU A 800 24.75 5.95 1.00
CA GLU A 800 25.29 5.41 -0.26
C GLU A 800 26.79 5.03 -0.17
N LYS A 801 27.59 5.74 0.64
CA LYS A 801 29.04 5.51 0.78
C LYS A 801 29.42 4.56 1.92
N ALA A 802 28.59 4.43 2.95
CA ALA A 802 28.79 3.53 4.09
C ALA A 802 29.12 2.08 3.66
N PRO A 803 28.34 1.41 2.79
CA PRO A 803 28.70 0.07 2.32
C PRO A 803 30.07 0.06 1.62
N THR A 804 30.43 1.11 0.87
CA THR A 804 31.70 1.19 0.14
C THR A 804 32.90 1.39 1.07
N VAL A 805 32.78 2.24 2.09
CA VAL A 805 33.87 2.53 3.04
C VAL A 805 34.06 1.41 4.05
N GLU A 806 32.99 0.72 4.47
CA GLU A 806 33.11 -0.50 5.27
C GLU A 806 33.70 -1.65 4.44
N LYS A 807 33.25 -1.87 3.19
CA LYS A 807 33.84 -2.89 2.29
C LYS A 807 35.35 -2.72 2.13
N GLN A 808 35.85 -1.50 1.91
CA GLN A 808 37.30 -1.24 1.78
C GLN A 808 38.07 -1.55 3.06
N LYS A 809 37.51 -1.25 4.25
CA LYS A 809 38.13 -1.63 5.53
C LYS A 809 38.08 -3.14 5.78
N LEU A 810 37.04 -3.84 5.35
CA LEU A 810 36.97 -5.30 5.42
C LEU A 810 38.02 -5.96 4.52
N THR A 811 38.13 -5.55 3.25
CA THR A 811 39.06 -6.20 2.30
C THR A 811 40.54 -6.01 2.65
N GLU A 812 40.93 -4.87 3.22
CA GLU A 812 42.30 -4.70 3.76
C GLU A 812 42.51 -5.45 5.08
N SER A 813 41.50 -5.51 5.96
CA SER A 813 41.62 -6.18 7.26
C SER A 813 41.57 -7.71 7.21
N GLN A 814 41.04 -8.32 6.14
CA GLN A 814 40.72 -9.76 6.13
C GLN A 814 41.72 -10.65 5.39
N LYS A 815 42.70 -10.11 4.65
CA LYS A 815 43.74 -10.87 3.93
C LYS A 815 44.80 -11.57 4.84
N THR A 816 44.45 -11.95 6.06
CA THR A 816 45.30 -12.77 6.97
C THR A 816 44.51 -13.93 7.59
N TYR A 817 44.01 -14.83 6.73
CA TYR A 817 43.38 -16.09 7.12
C TYR A 817 44.33 -16.95 7.97
N ARG A 818 43.82 -17.55 9.05
CA ARG A 818 44.58 -18.42 9.98
C ARG A 818 44.25 -19.91 9.82
N THR A 819 43.10 -20.24 9.24
CA THR A 819 42.60 -21.61 9.05
C THR A 819 42.04 -21.80 7.64
N PHE A 820 41.89 -23.06 7.19
CA PHE A 820 41.23 -23.34 5.92
C PHE A 820 39.71 -23.14 6.02
N SER A 821 39.13 -23.37 7.21
CA SER A 821 37.76 -23.00 7.55
C SER A 821 37.42 -21.51 7.37
N GLU A 822 38.38 -20.60 7.55
CA GLU A 822 38.22 -19.17 7.27
C GLU A 822 38.24 -18.86 5.77
N GLN A 823 39.14 -19.51 5.02
CA GLN A 823 39.25 -19.35 3.56
C GLN A 823 37.96 -19.81 2.85
N ILE A 824 37.39 -20.96 3.24
CA ILE A 824 36.08 -21.43 2.75
C ILE A 824 34.97 -20.42 3.07
N ALA A 825 34.98 -19.83 4.28
CA ALA A 825 33.97 -18.86 4.69
C ALA A 825 34.04 -17.57 3.87
N PHE A 826 35.25 -17.04 3.62
CA PHE A 826 35.47 -15.91 2.71
C PHE A 826 35.05 -16.24 1.28
N ALA A 827 35.49 -17.38 0.74
CA ALA A 827 35.19 -17.76 -0.64
C ALA A 827 33.68 -17.86 -0.93
N LYS A 828 32.85 -18.17 0.09
CA LYS A 828 31.39 -18.19 -0.04
C LYS A 828 30.72 -16.80 -0.07
N THR A 829 31.41 -15.71 0.26
CA THR A 829 30.87 -14.34 0.18
C THR A 829 31.20 -13.63 -1.13
N VAL A 830 32.16 -14.13 -1.91
CA VAL A 830 32.63 -13.53 -3.17
C VAL A 830 31.55 -13.55 -4.26
N SER A 831 31.45 -12.49 -5.05
CA SER A 831 30.44 -12.32 -6.10
C SER A 831 30.65 -13.29 -7.27
N ILE A 832 29.65 -14.14 -7.55
CA ILE A 832 29.65 -15.03 -8.73
C ILE A 832 29.76 -14.22 -10.04
N LEU A 833 29.16 -13.03 -10.10
CA LEU A 833 29.21 -12.18 -11.29
C LEU A 833 30.63 -11.66 -11.56
N ASP A 834 31.36 -11.27 -10.53
CA ASP A 834 32.74 -10.78 -10.67
C ASP A 834 33.71 -11.93 -10.97
N ILE A 835 33.49 -13.12 -10.38
CA ILE A 835 34.20 -14.34 -10.78
C ILE A 835 33.97 -14.63 -12.26
N ALA A 836 32.72 -14.60 -12.76
CA ALA A 836 32.44 -14.83 -14.17
C ALA A 836 33.18 -13.81 -15.07
N LEU A 837 33.03 -12.51 -14.80
CA LEU A 837 33.63 -11.44 -15.59
C LEU A 837 35.16 -11.51 -15.62
N LYS A 838 35.82 -11.70 -14.47
CA LYS A 838 37.30 -11.76 -14.38
C LYS A 838 37.90 -13.06 -14.93
N ASN A 839 37.14 -14.15 -15.00
CA ASN A 839 37.54 -15.37 -15.69
C ASN A 839 37.12 -15.38 -17.19
N GLY A 840 36.61 -14.25 -17.72
CA GLY A 840 36.29 -14.10 -19.14
C GLY A 840 35.01 -14.79 -19.61
N ILE A 841 34.08 -15.07 -18.69
CA ILE A 841 32.80 -15.74 -18.98
C ILE A 841 31.73 -14.68 -19.29
N ASP A 842 31.31 -14.61 -20.55
CA ASP A 842 30.29 -13.65 -21.00
C ASP A 842 28.89 -13.93 -20.41
N LEU A 843 28.24 -12.88 -19.92
CA LEU A 843 26.94 -12.94 -19.26
C LEU A 843 25.85 -12.14 -20.00
N ILE A 844 24.73 -12.80 -20.28
CA ILE A 844 23.49 -12.20 -20.79
C ILE A 844 22.59 -11.85 -19.61
N GLN A 845 22.21 -10.58 -19.47
CA GLN A 845 21.29 -10.15 -18.41
C GLN A 845 19.82 -10.36 -18.82
N ASP A 846 19.13 -11.30 -18.16
CA ASP A 846 17.70 -11.56 -18.36
C ASP A 846 16.81 -10.58 -17.57
N SER A 847 17.29 -10.12 -16.42
CA SER A 847 16.56 -9.20 -15.54
C SER A 847 17.50 -8.48 -14.59
N LYS A 848 16.97 -7.53 -13.79
CA LYS A 848 17.70 -6.87 -12.69
C LYS A 848 18.31 -7.83 -11.64
N LYS A 849 18.00 -9.13 -11.67
CA LYS A 849 18.43 -10.11 -10.67
C LYS A 849 18.98 -11.42 -11.25
N GLN A 850 18.84 -11.65 -12.55
CA GLN A 850 19.20 -12.93 -13.18
C GLN A 850 20.01 -12.73 -14.45
N TYR A 851 21.04 -13.55 -14.58
CA TYR A 851 21.99 -13.58 -15.69
C TYR A 851 22.15 -15.02 -16.16
N ARG A 852 22.33 -15.23 -17.46
CA ARG A 852 22.72 -16.51 -18.07
C ARG A 852 24.08 -16.39 -18.71
N LEU A 853 24.79 -17.51 -18.85
CA LEU A 853 26.03 -17.56 -19.61
C LEU A 853 25.70 -17.49 -21.11
N ALA A 854 26.50 -16.73 -21.87
CA ALA A 854 26.32 -16.63 -23.32
C ALA A 854 26.57 -17.98 -24.02
N ASP A 855 27.62 -18.70 -23.63
CA ASP A 855 27.95 -20.02 -24.17
C ASP A 855 27.05 -21.14 -23.62
N ASN A 856 26.45 -20.94 -22.44
CA ASN A 856 25.56 -21.93 -21.83
C ASN A 856 24.28 -21.32 -21.22
N HIS A 857 23.29 -21.16 -22.09
CA HIS A 857 21.92 -20.75 -21.75
C HIS A 857 21.17 -21.71 -20.78
N SER A 858 21.74 -22.87 -20.41
CA SER A 858 21.18 -23.72 -19.33
C SER A 858 21.43 -23.15 -17.94
N LEU A 859 22.49 -22.36 -17.73
CA LEU A 859 23.01 -22.00 -16.41
C LEU A 859 22.62 -20.57 -16.03
N VAL A 860 21.84 -20.42 -14.96
CA VAL A 860 21.26 -19.14 -14.50
C VAL A 860 21.89 -18.73 -13.17
N ILE A 861 22.60 -17.60 -13.17
CA ILE A 861 23.09 -16.93 -11.96
C ILE A 861 21.98 -16.02 -11.41
N THR A 862 21.68 -16.15 -10.11
CA THR A 862 20.73 -15.31 -9.38
C THR A 862 21.49 -14.39 -8.42
N ALA A 863 21.67 -13.15 -8.85
CA ALA A 863 22.57 -12.17 -8.23
C ALA A 863 22.16 -11.83 -6.79
N ASP A 864 20.87 -11.67 -6.51
CA ASP A 864 20.35 -11.33 -5.18
C ASP A 864 20.35 -12.50 -4.17
N LYS A 865 20.98 -13.62 -4.54
CA LYS A 865 21.25 -14.76 -3.66
C LYS A 865 22.70 -15.22 -3.68
N ASN A 866 23.53 -14.69 -4.59
CA ASN A 866 24.88 -15.16 -4.86
C ASN A 866 24.94 -16.69 -5.12
N LEU A 867 23.99 -17.20 -5.91
CA LEU A 867 23.87 -18.62 -6.29
C LEU A 867 23.66 -18.77 -7.79
N PHE A 868 24.07 -19.90 -8.37
CA PHE A 868 23.67 -20.32 -9.72
C PHE A 868 22.91 -21.65 -9.70
N ILE A 869 22.08 -21.87 -10.72
CA ILE A 869 21.29 -23.10 -10.91
C ILE A 869 21.26 -23.44 -12.41
N GLU A 870 21.44 -24.71 -12.75
CA GLU A 870 21.20 -25.21 -14.11
C GLU A 870 19.71 -25.54 -14.32
N ASN A 871 19.16 -25.23 -15.50
CA ASN A 871 17.74 -25.38 -15.86
C ASN A 871 17.18 -26.83 -15.76
N ASN A 872 18.03 -27.84 -15.57
CA ASN A 872 17.61 -29.21 -15.25
C ASN A 872 17.20 -29.39 -13.76
N GLY A 873 17.56 -28.45 -12.88
CA GLY A 873 17.32 -28.51 -11.44
C GLY A 873 18.23 -29.47 -10.66
N ASN A 874 19.16 -30.15 -11.34
CA ASN A 874 20.03 -31.18 -10.75
C ASN A 874 21.36 -30.62 -10.22
N PHE A 875 21.79 -29.46 -10.70
CA PHE A 875 23.07 -28.86 -10.32
C PHE A 875 22.95 -27.35 -10.10
N GLY A 876 23.68 -26.84 -9.11
CA GLY A 876 23.68 -25.43 -8.70
C GLY A 876 24.34 -25.27 -7.34
N GLY A 877 24.89 -24.09 -7.06
CA GLY A 877 25.68 -23.83 -5.87
C GLY A 877 26.11 -22.37 -5.73
N GLY A 878 27.09 -22.14 -4.86
CA GLY A 878 27.68 -20.83 -4.58
C GLY A 878 28.96 -20.55 -5.39
N PRO A 879 29.80 -19.61 -4.94
CA PRO A 879 30.99 -19.19 -5.67
C PRO A 879 32.04 -20.30 -5.88
N ILE A 880 32.25 -21.15 -4.86
CA ILE A 880 33.19 -22.28 -4.95
C ILE A 880 32.70 -23.29 -5.99
N ASP A 881 31.41 -23.67 -5.94
CA ASP A 881 30.80 -24.61 -6.89
C ASP A 881 30.82 -24.05 -8.33
N PHE A 882 30.72 -22.73 -8.48
CA PHE A 882 30.81 -22.04 -9.78
C PHE A 882 32.24 -22.11 -10.34
N VAL A 883 33.27 -21.88 -9.50
CA VAL A 883 34.67 -22.06 -9.90
C VAL A 883 34.97 -23.52 -10.26
N GLN A 884 34.45 -24.49 -9.48
CA GLN A 884 34.64 -25.91 -9.77
C GLN A 884 33.97 -26.33 -11.09
N LYS A 885 32.75 -25.87 -11.38
CA LYS A 885 31.99 -26.35 -12.55
C LYS A 885 32.13 -25.52 -13.82
N VAL A 886 32.29 -24.21 -13.69
CA VAL A 886 32.22 -23.25 -14.81
C VAL A 886 33.59 -22.70 -15.18
N VAL A 887 34.41 -22.34 -14.18
CA VAL A 887 35.83 -21.97 -14.43
C VAL A 887 36.69 -23.23 -14.66
N GLY A 888 36.23 -24.40 -14.22
CA GLY A 888 36.84 -25.71 -14.53
C GLY A 888 37.93 -26.16 -13.56
N ILE A 889 38.00 -25.56 -12.38
CA ILE A 889 38.98 -25.93 -11.34
C ILE A 889 38.37 -27.02 -10.46
N GLU A 890 38.35 -28.26 -10.95
CA GLU A 890 37.57 -29.37 -10.35
C GLU A 890 37.89 -29.65 -8.87
N ASP A 891 39.14 -29.46 -8.43
CA ASP A 891 39.54 -29.59 -7.03
C ASP A 891 38.96 -28.47 -6.15
N PHE A 892 38.22 -28.85 -5.11
CA PHE A 892 37.64 -27.96 -4.11
C PHE A 892 38.69 -27.06 -3.43
N LYS A 893 39.89 -27.60 -3.12
CA LYS A 893 40.92 -26.81 -2.44
C LYS A 893 41.52 -25.75 -3.35
N SER A 894 41.84 -26.13 -4.58
CA SER A 894 42.30 -25.20 -5.62
C SER A 894 41.23 -24.19 -6.01
N ALA A 895 39.94 -24.55 -5.99
CA ALA A 895 38.85 -23.60 -6.21
C ALA A 895 38.71 -22.57 -5.07
N VAL A 896 38.85 -22.99 -3.81
CA VAL A 896 38.91 -22.07 -2.66
C VAL A 896 40.13 -21.14 -2.76
N HIS A 897 41.32 -21.68 -3.02
CA HIS A 897 42.54 -20.87 -3.21
C HIS A 897 42.41 -19.90 -4.39
N HIS A 898 41.86 -20.32 -5.53
CA HIS A 898 41.62 -19.44 -6.68
C HIS A 898 40.79 -18.21 -6.29
N ILE A 899 39.82 -18.38 -5.39
CA ILE A 899 38.97 -17.30 -4.87
C ILE A 899 39.67 -16.47 -3.78
N THR A 900 40.50 -17.06 -2.90
CA THR A 900 41.18 -16.31 -1.82
C THR A 900 42.43 -15.56 -2.27
N ASP A 901 43.11 -16.06 -3.29
CA ASP A 901 44.42 -15.58 -3.74
C ASP A 901 44.28 -14.56 -4.90
N SER A 902 43.09 -14.47 -5.50
CA SER A 902 42.71 -13.50 -6.54
C SER A 902 41.91 -12.33 -5.96
N GLU A 903 41.93 -11.16 -6.61
CA GLU A 903 41.18 -9.99 -6.19
C GLU A 903 39.77 -9.95 -6.78
N TYR A 904 38.85 -10.73 -6.18
CA TYR A 904 37.42 -10.68 -6.49
C TYR A 904 36.64 -9.74 -5.54
N GLU A 905 35.52 -9.22 -6.01
CA GLU A 905 34.58 -8.39 -5.24
C GLU A 905 33.67 -9.24 -4.35
N ILE A 906 33.42 -8.77 -3.13
CA ILE A 906 32.45 -9.39 -2.20
C ILE A 906 31.02 -9.04 -2.66
N SER A 907 30.11 -10.01 -2.60
CA SER A 907 28.72 -9.83 -3.01
C SER A 907 27.97 -8.82 -2.14
N ASP A 908 27.10 -8.01 -2.75
CA ASP A 908 26.12 -7.17 -2.05
C ASP A 908 25.07 -7.99 -1.26
N VAL A 909 24.97 -9.28 -1.54
CA VAL A 909 24.19 -10.22 -0.73
C VAL A 909 24.93 -10.41 0.59
N ALA A 910 24.50 -9.66 1.61
CA ALA A 910 24.97 -9.85 2.98
C ALA A 910 24.91 -11.36 3.33
N PRO A 911 26.03 -11.97 3.75
CA PRO A 911 26.05 -13.40 4.06
C PRO A 911 25.00 -13.68 5.11
N SER A 912 24.13 -14.66 4.86
CA SER A 912 23.02 -15.01 5.74
C SER A 912 23.56 -15.24 7.15
N GLU A 913 23.32 -14.30 8.06
CA GLU A 913 23.77 -14.39 9.45
C GLU A 913 23.41 -15.76 10.00
N GLN A 914 24.44 -16.54 10.39
CA GLN A 914 24.23 -17.86 10.93
C GLN A 914 23.77 -17.73 12.39
N ARG A 915 22.49 -17.39 12.55
CA ARG A 915 21.82 -17.23 13.85
C ARG A 915 22.03 -18.49 14.68
N GLU A 916 22.50 -18.32 15.92
CA GLU A 916 22.77 -19.43 16.85
C GLU A 916 21.55 -20.36 16.93
N PHE A 917 21.79 -21.68 16.83
CA PHE A 917 20.72 -22.66 16.73
C PHE A 917 19.93 -22.79 18.03
N ILE A 918 18.77 -22.12 18.10
CA ILE A 918 17.88 -22.21 19.27
C ILE A 918 17.05 -23.51 19.18
N TYR A 919 17.59 -24.58 19.76
CA TYR A 919 16.88 -25.85 19.87
C TYR A 919 15.61 -25.75 20.74
N ASN A 920 14.44 -25.94 20.14
CA ASN A 920 13.15 -25.77 20.81
C ASN A 920 12.66 -27.05 21.50
N LYS A 921 12.99 -27.18 22.80
CA LYS A 921 12.53 -28.28 23.66
C LYS A 921 11.01 -28.37 23.81
N ASP A 922 10.25 -27.29 23.62
CA ASP A 922 8.78 -27.35 23.65
C ASP A 922 8.21 -28.18 22.49
N ASN A 923 9.01 -28.58 21.49
CA ASN A 923 8.58 -29.50 20.43
C ASN A 923 8.80 -30.99 20.76
N GLU A 924 9.46 -31.32 21.88
CA GLU A 924 9.71 -32.69 22.33
C GLU A 924 8.44 -33.39 22.84
N ARG A 925 8.53 -34.73 22.93
CA ARG A 925 7.65 -35.62 23.72
C ARG A 925 8.26 -37.02 23.86
N ASP A 926 7.82 -37.76 24.87
CA ASP A 926 8.22 -39.11 25.30
C ASP A 926 8.73 -40.01 24.16
N PHE A 927 9.99 -40.44 24.25
CA PHE A 927 10.80 -41.09 23.19
C PHE A 927 10.35 -42.52 22.78
N VAL A 928 9.04 -42.78 22.74
CA VAL A 928 8.44 -44.12 22.54
C VAL A 928 8.49 -44.56 21.06
N ARG A 929 7.95 -43.77 20.12
CA ARG A 929 7.90 -44.20 18.71
C ARG A 929 9.27 -44.10 18.03
N ALA A 930 10.08 -43.11 18.38
CA ALA A 930 11.46 -43.01 17.91
C ALA A 930 12.32 -44.18 18.40
N LYS A 931 12.28 -44.55 19.69
CA LYS A 931 12.97 -45.75 20.19
C LYS A 931 12.53 -47.00 19.42
N LYS A 932 11.21 -47.22 19.27
CA LYS A 932 10.67 -48.34 18.49
C LYS A 932 11.12 -48.32 17.02
N TYR A 933 11.23 -47.14 16.41
CA TYR A 933 11.67 -47.02 15.02
C TYR A 933 13.16 -47.33 14.83
N LEU A 934 14.01 -46.92 15.78
CA LEU A 934 15.45 -47.23 15.70
C LEU A 934 15.72 -48.72 15.98
N ILE A 935 14.99 -49.33 16.91
CA ILE A 935 15.17 -50.74 17.28
C ILE A 935 14.42 -51.67 16.33
N ASP A 936 13.08 -51.66 16.33
CA ASP A 936 12.26 -52.60 15.58
C ASP A 936 12.35 -52.41 14.05
N ASP A 937 12.27 -51.16 13.57
CA ASP A 937 12.18 -50.87 12.12
C ASP A 937 13.55 -50.64 11.46
N ARG A 938 14.63 -50.56 12.25
CA ARG A 938 16.00 -50.24 11.78
C ARG A 938 17.10 -51.13 12.36
N CYS A 939 16.76 -52.07 13.25
CA CYS A 939 17.67 -53.03 13.88
C CYS A 939 18.85 -52.42 14.68
N ILE A 940 18.81 -51.12 15.00
CA ILE A 940 19.84 -50.45 15.80
C ILE A 940 19.71 -50.91 17.25
N ASP A 941 20.85 -51.17 17.88
CA ASP A 941 20.90 -51.78 19.20
C ASP A 941 20.24 -50.93 20.32
N GLU A 942 19.52 -51.60 21.21
CA GLU A 942 18.79 -50.94 22.30
C GLU A 942 19.71 -50.23 23.30
N GLU A 943 20.91 -50.76 23.58
CA GLU A 943 21.85 -50.11 24.50
C GLU A 943 22.38 -48.81 23.88
N ILE A 944 22.79 -48.85 22.60
CA ILE A 944 23.24 -47.67 21.85
C ILE A 944 22.13 -46.61 21.78
N VAL A 945 20.91 -46.98 21.38
CA VAL A 945 19.77 -46.05 21.33
C VAL A 945 19.46 -45.45 22.71
N SER A 946 19.53 -46.25 23.77
CA SER A 946 19.25 -45.78 25.13
C SER A 946 20.37 -44.88 25.68
N VAL A 947 21.65 -45.18 25.41
CA VAL A 947 22.79 -44.34 25.78
C VAL A 947 22.74 -42.99 25.06
N LEU A 948 22.45 -42.96 23.77
CA LEU A 948 22.38 -41.73 22.98
C LEU A 948 21.16 -40.87 23.35
N HIS A 949 20.02 -41.49 23.69
CA HIS A 949 18.87 -40.77 24.26
C HIS A 949 19.20 -40.19 25.66
N ASN A 950 19.82 -40.97 26.55
CA ASN A 950 20.21 -40.52 27.89
C ASN A 950 21.29 -39.42 27.87
N LYS A 951 22.17 -39.40 26.86
CA LYS A 951 23.10 -38.28 26.57
C LYS A 951 22.40 -37.04 26.00
N GLY A 952 21.10 -37.11 25.70
CA GLY A 952 20.35 -36.01 25.09
C GLY A 952 20.62 -35.81 23.60
N LEU A 953 21.22 -36.78 22.90
CA LEU A 953 21.55 -36.70 21.47
C LEU A 953 20.42 -37.23 20.57
N LEU A 954 19.60 -38.15 21.08
CA LEU A 954 18.38 -38.61 20.42
C LEU A 954 17.15 -38.07 21.16
N GLN A 955 16.26 -37.39 20.43
CA GLN A 955 14.95 -36.97 20.94
C GLN A 955 13.84 -37.30 19.92
N GLN A 956 12.60 -36.93 20.23
CA GLN A 956 11.46 -37.17 19.35
C GLN A 956 10.49 -36.00 19.38
N ASP A 957 10.02 -35.57 18.21
CA ASP A 957 9.09 -34.46 18.09
C ASP A 957 7.61 -34.85 18.28
N LYS A 958 6.76 -33.82 18.37
CA LYS A 958 5.29 -33.95 18.44
C LYS A 958 4.63 -34.62 17.22
N ARG A 959 5.36 -34.81 16.11
CA ARG A 959 4.91 -35.51 14.88
C ARG A 959 5.41 -36.96 14.79
N ASN A 960 6.03 -37.47 15.85
CA ASN A 960 6.69 -38.79 15.96
C ASN A 960 8.08 -38.88 15.30
N ASN A 961 8.62 -37.83 14.68
CA ASN A 961 9.94 -37.87 14.03
C ASN A 961 11.03 -38.13 15.09
N VAL A 962 12.09 -38.87 14.72
CA VAL A 962 13.32 -38.90 15.51
C VAL A 962 14.12 -37.64 15.22
N LEU A 963 14.66 -37.03 16.27
CA LEU A 963 15.53 -35.86 16.25
C LEU A 963 16.95 -36.30 16.58
N LEU A 964 17.85 -36.11 15.62
CA LEU A 964 19.29 -36.30 15.75
C LEU A 964 19.90 -34.94 16.13
N LEU A 965 20.33 -34.76 17.37
CA LEU A 965 20.82 -33.47 17.88
C LEU A 965 22.34 -33.37 17.73
N TRP A 966 22.80 -32.29 17.10
CA TRP A 966 24.21 -32.09 16.75
C TRP A 966 24.92 -31.38 17.90
N ASN A 967 25.86 -32.06 18.55
CA ASN A 967 26.57 -31.56 19.71
C ASN A 967 27.88 -30.85 19.32
N ASP A 968 28.03 -29.59 19.72
CA ASP A 968 29.25 -28.80 19.65
C ASP A 968 29.67 -28.42 21.07
N HIS A 969 30.77 -29.00 21.58
CA HIS A 969 31.32 -28.68 22.91
C HIS A 969 30.33 -28.68 24.10
N GLY A 970 29.17 -29.37 23.99
CA GLY A 970 28.10 -29.40 24.99
C GLY A 970 26.93 -28.42 24.73
N LYS A 971 27.01 -27.60 23.68
CA LYS A 971 25.87 -26.90 23.06
C LYS A 971 25.24 -27.80 21.98
N ILE A 972 23.99 -27.51 21.63
CA ILE A 972 23.34 -28.07 20.43
C ILE A 972 23.50 -27.05 19.30
N ALA A 973 24.28 -27.39 18.27
CA ALA A 973 24.53 -26.54 17.11
C ALA A 973 23.61 -26.83 15.91
N GLY A 974 22.78 -27.87 15.99
CA GLY A 974 21.84 -28.23 14.92
C GLY A 974 20.97 -29.44 15.23
N CYS A 975 20.07 -29.76 14.30
CA CYS A 975 19.21 -30.93 14.41
C CYS A 975 18.78 -31.48 13.04
N SER A 976 18.86 -32.81 12.89
CA SER A 976 18.26 -33.55 11.77
C SER A 976 16.98 -34.29 12.18
N GLU A 977 15.88 -34.03 11.48
CA GLU A 977 14.60 -34.72 11.59
C GLU A 977 14.54 -35.91 10.62
N LYS A 978 14.25 -37.12 11.12
CA LYS A 978 13.89 -38.29 10.30
C LYS A 978 12.52 -38.82 10.70
N GLY A 979 11.62 -38.97 9.72
CA GLY A 979 10.28 -39.50 9.96
C GLY A 979 10.28 -41.01 10.24
N THR A 980 9.44 -41.41 11.20
CA THR A 980 9.37 -42.77 11.79
C THR A 980 8.14 -43.57 11.37
N ILE A 981 7.28 -43.03 10.51
CA ILE A 981 6.12 -43.73 9.97
C ILE A 981 6.60 -44.60 8.80
N PRO A 982 6.05 -45.81 8.57
CA PRO A 982 6.26 -46.54 7.32
C PRO A 982 6.04 -45.63 6.08
N ASP A 983 6.81 -45.87 5.02
CA ASP A 983 6.83 -45.06 3.79
C ASP A 983 7.20 -43.57 3.97
N SER A 984 7.64 -43.15 5.16
CA SER A 984 8.00 -41.76 5.43
C SER A 984 9.33 -41.33 4.79
N THR A 985 9.22 -40.67 3.65
CA THR A 985 10.31 -39.96 2.96
C THR A 985 10.83 -38.72 3.72
N TRP A 986 10.18 -38.29 4.82
CA TRP A 986 10.61 -37.12 5.61
C TRP A 986 12.05 -37.28 6.13
N LYS A 987 12.97 -36.50 5.55
CA LYS A 987 14.31 -36.15 6.04
C LYS A 987 14.39 -34.61 6.02
N LYS A 988 14.86 -33.95 7.08
CA LYS A 988 15.02 -32.48 7.11
C LYS A 988 16.05 -32.01 8.14
N ILE A 989 17.00 -31.16 7.75
CA ILE A 989 17.83 -30.38 8.67
C ILE A 989 17.04 -29.16 9.18
N GLN A 990 17.09 -28.86 10.47
CA GLN A 990 16.39 -27.71 11.05
C GLN A 990 17.08 -26.38 10.69
N THR A 991 16.28 -25.36 10.38
CA THR A 991 16.74 -24.04 9.97
C THR A 991 17.57 -23.37 11.08
N GLY A 992 18.77 -22.90 10.73
CA GLY A 992 19.73 -22.33 11.67
C GLY A 992 20.77 -23.32 12.22
N SER A 993 20.68 -24.62 11.86
CA SER A 993 21.74 -25.59 12.18
C SER A 993 23.07 -25.22 11.49
N ASP A 994 24.20 -25.36 12.17
CA ASP A 994 25.52 -25.03 11.62
C ASP A 994 25.89 -25.95 10.44
N SER A 995 26.16 -25.35 9.27
CA SER A 995 26.46 -26.08 8.03
C SER A 995 27.73 -26.96 8.06
N LYS A 996 28.66 -26.71 8.98
CA LYS A 996 29.90 -27.47 9.16
C LYS A 996 29.70 -28.68 10.07
N ILE A 997 28.76 -28.59 11.00
CA ILE A 997 28.52 -29.58 12.06
C ILE A 997 27.44 -30.57 11.60
N GLY A 998 27.42 -31.76 12.20
CA GLY A 998 26.42 -32.79 11.96
C GLY A 998 26.24 -33.68 13.18
N PHE A 999 25.35 -34.67 13.09
CA PHE A 999 25.10 -35.60 14.20
C PHE A 999 26.36 -36.40 14.52
N ASN A 1000 26.94 -36.19 15.71
CA ASN A 1000 28.22 -36.77 16.07
C ASN A 1000 28.19 -37.38 17.47
N VAL A 1001 29.04 -38.39 17.67
CA VAL A 1001 29.21 -39.11 18.93
C VAL A 1001 30.71 -39.28 19.18
N ARG A 1002 31.25 -38.58 20.18
CA ARG A 1002 32.63 -38.79 20.65
C ARG A 1002 32.65 -39.79 21.80
N ASN A 1003 33.51 -40.82 21.70
CA ASN A 1003 33.64 -41.86 22.70
C ASN A 1003 35.12 -42.04 23.11
N GLY A 1004 35.51 -41.44 24.23
CA GLY A 1004 36.91 -41.37 24.67
C GLY A 1004 37.67 -40.17 24.09
N GLU A 1005 39.00 -40.30 24.04
CA GLU A 1005 39.89 -39.37 23.33
C GLU A 1005 39.94 -39.79 21.84
N PRO A 1006 39.66 -38.92 20.86
CA PRO A 1006 39.45 -39.35 19.48
C PRO A 1006 40.78 -39.64 18.77
N LYS A 1007 41.17 -40.92 18.76
CA LYS A 1007 42.29 -41.48 17.96
C LYS A 1007 41.82 -41.91 16.57
N LYS A 1008 40.57 -42.41 16.46
CA LYS A 1008 39.92 -42.77 15.19
C LYS A 1008 38.85 -41.73 14.84
N LEU A 1009 38.76 -41.31 13.58
CA LEU A 1009 37.63 -40.53 13.05
C LEU A 1009 36.93 -41.32 11.95
N LYS A 1010 35.60 -41.48 12.06
CA LYS A 1010 34.76 -42.21 11.10
C LYS A 1010 33.60 -41.33 10.63
N PHE A 1011 33.53 -41.08 9.32
CA PHE A 1011 32.58 -40.15 8.69
C PHE A 1011 31.50 -40.86 7.88
N PHE A 1012 30.23 -40.62 8.18
CA PHE A 1012 29.06 -41.31 7.61
C PHE A 1012 28.14 -40.34 6.85
N GLU A 1013 27.31 -40.84 5.92
CA GLU A 1013 26.35 -40.00 5.19
C GLU A 1013 25.21 -39.48 6.07
N ALA A 1014 24.56 -40.33 6.89
CA ALA A 1014 23.59 -39.88 7.89
C ALA A 1014 23.77 -40.55 9.26
N GLY A 1015 23.15 -39.96 10.29
CA GLY A 1015 23.24 -40.45 11.67
C GLY A 1015 22.61 -41.84 11.92
N VAL A 1016 21.77 -42.33 11.00
CA VAL A 1016 21.24 -43.71 11.04
C VAL A 1016 22.32 -44.72 10.66
N ASP A 1017 23.16 -44.38 9.69
CA ASP A 1017 24.21 -45.23 9.14
C ASP A 1017 25.36 -45.33 10.15
N LEU A 1018 25.70 -44.18 10.75
CA LEU A 1018 26.55 -44.06 11.94
C LEU A 1018 26.11 -45.00 13.09
N MET A 1019 24.84 -44.92 13.52
CA MET A 1019 24.32 -45.79 14.57
C MET A 1019 24.26 -47.27 14.16
N SER A 1020 24.14 -47.54 12.86
CA SER A 1020 24.13 -48.91 12.33
C SER A 1020 25.54 -49.52 12.37
N TYR A 1021 26.55 -48.78 11.93
CA TYR A 1021 27.96 -49.14 12.08
C TYR A 1021 28.34 -49.38 13.55
N MET A 1022 27.89 -48.52 14.47
CA MET A 1022 28.12 -48.73 15.91
C MET A 1022 27.45 -50.02 16.42
N SER A 1023 26.30 -50.41 15.86
CA SER A 1023 25.59 -51.65 16.23
C SER A 1023 26.27 -52.90 15.70
N LEU A 1024 26.92 -52.82 14.53
CA LEU A 1024 27.76 -53.87 13.97
C LEU A 1024 29.10 -54.02 14.74
N ASN A 1025 29.78 -52.91 15.02
CA ASN A 1025 31.18 -52.89 15.49
C ASN A 1025 31.33 -52.69 17.01
N LYS A 1026 30.36 -53.15 17.83
CA LYS A 1026 30.30 -52.91 19.29
C LYS A 1026 31.59 -53.17 20.06
N SER A 1027 32.41 -54.12 19.61
CA SER A 1027 33.69 -54.50 20.25
C SER A 1027 34.81 -53.47 20.09
N ASP A 1028 34.74 -52.57 19.10
CA ASP A 1028 35.78 -51.58 18.77
C ASP A 1028 35.17 -50.19 18.50
N LEU A 1029 34.48 -49.64 19.50
CA LEU A 1029 33.95 -48.27 19.49
C LEU A 1029 34.77 -47.30 20.35
N LYS A 1030 35.90 -47.73 20.92
CA LYS A 1030 36.68 -46.96 21.89
C LYS A 1030 37.56 -45.91 21.18
N ASP A 1031 37.83 -44.80 21.85
CA ASP A 1031 38.73 -43.73 21.41
C ASP A 1031 38.43 -43.25 19.97
N THR A 1032 37.13 -43.17 19.65
CA THR A 1032 36.62 -42.94 18.30
C THR A 1032 35.64 -41.76 18.30
N TRP A 1033 35.73 -40.94 17.26
CA TRP A 1033 34.70 -39.95 16.90
C TRP A 1033 33.91 -40.45 15.70
N PHE A 1034 32.62 -40.65 15.92
CA PHE A 1034 31.67 -40.95 14.86
C PHE A 1034 31.00 -39.65 14.43
N VAL A 1035 31.02 -39.33 13.14
CA VAL A 1035 30.50 -38.07 12.59
C VAL A 1035 29.59 -38.34 11.39
N SER A 1036 28.34 -37.91 11.45
CA SER A 1036 27.46 -37.82 10.29
C SER A 1036 27.73 -36.51 9.56
N MET A 1037 28.05 -36.58 8.27
CA MET A 1037 28.18 -35.42 7.38
C MET A 1037 26.82 -34.85 6.96
N GLU A 1038 25.71 -35.58 7.20
CA GLU A 1038 24.33 -35.19 6.87
C GLU A 1038 24.18 -34.91 5.36
N GLY A 1039 24.61 -35.88 4.55
CA GLY A 1039 24.94 -35.76 3.12
C GLY A 1039 26.46 -35.67 2.89
N LEU A 1040 26.92 -35.93 1.66
CA LEU A 1040 28.34 -35.96 1.28
C LEU A 1040 29.00 -34.55 1.27
N LYS A 1041 29.32 -33.99 2.45
CA LYS A 1041 29.88 -32.64 2.63
C LYS A 1041 31.39 -32.64 2.97
N PRO A 1042 32.27 -32.14 2.10
CA PRO A 1042 33.71 -32.04 2.39
C PRO A 1042 34.03 -31.14 3.60
N GLU A 1043 33.28 -30.04 3.80
CA GLU A 1043 33.59 -29.06 4.85
C GLU A 1043 33.42 -29.63 6.26
N THR A 1044 32.49 -30.57 6.46
CA THR A 1044 32.35 -31.29 7.73
C THR A 1044 33.56 -32.17 8.00
N VAL A 1045 34.12 -32.83 6.97
CA VAL A 1045 35.36 -33.63 7.11
C VAL A 1045 36.52 -32.73 7.55
N TYR A 1046 36.74 -31.60 6.87
CA TYR A 1046 37.81 -30.67 7.24
C TYR A 1046 37.60 -30.05 8.64
N HIS A 1047 36.37 -29.71 9.02
CA HIS A 1047 36.07 -29.13 10.32
C HIS A 1047 36.44 -30.05 11.49
N TYR A 1048 36.01 -31.31 11.48
CA TYR A 1048 36.35 -32.27 12.55
C TYR A 1048 37.82 -32.67 12.52
N LEU A 1049 38.50 -32.60 11.36
CA LEU A 1049 39.94 -32.77 11.27
C LEU A 1049 40.72 -31.61 11.91
N GLU A 1050 40.28 -30.35 11.73
CA GLU A 1050 40.84 -29.18 12.43
C GLU A 1050 40.54 -29.22 13.96
N GLU A 1051 39.36 -29.69 14.36
CA GLU A 1051 38.96 -29.83 15.77
C GLU A 1051 39.71 -30.97 16.48
N ALA A 1052 39.90 -32.12 15.84
CA ALA A 1052 40.58 -33.27 16.42
C ALA A 1052 42.06 -33.00 16.77
N GLN A 1053 42.75 -32.10 16.05
CA GLN A 1053 44.10 -31.64 16.44
C GLN A 1053 44.11 -30.88 17.78
N GLN A 1054 42.97 -30.39 18.26
CA GLN A 1054 42.85 -29.63 19.51
C GLN A 1054 42.37 -30.51 20.67
N VAL A 1055 41.51 -31.49 20.40
CA VAL A 1055 40.89 -32.35 21.43
C VAL A 1055 41.50 -33.75 21.54
N SER A 1056 42.52 -34.07 20.74
CA SER A 1056 43.28 -35.34 20.79
C SER A 1056 44.77 -35.09 21.05
N PRO A 1057 45.20 -34.87 22.31
CA PRO A 1057 46.62 -34.70 22.65
C PRO A 1057 47.52 -35.88 22.26
N SER A 1058 46.98 -37.11 22.23
CA SER A 1058 47.67 -38.31 21.72
C SER A 1058 47.84 -38.31 20.19
N GLY A 1059 47.13 -37.42 19.49
CA GLY A 1059 47.05 -37.33 18.03
C GLY A 1059 46.25 -38.46 17.38
N ILE A 1060 45.74 -38.19 16.19
CA ILE A 1060 44.95 -39.14 15.37
C ILE A 1060 45.85 -40.30 14.92
N GLU A 1061 45.22 -41.48 14.77
CA GLU A 1061 45.81 -42.75 14.33
C GLU A 1061 45.09 -43.32 13.10
N GLU A 1062 43.80 -43.01 12.91
CA GLU A 1062 42.94 -43.55 11.85
C GLU A 1062 41.92 -42.50 11.38
N ILE A 1063 41.72 -42.39 10.07
CA ILE A 1063 40.68 -41.55 9.45
C ILE A 1063 40.00 -42.38 8.37
N ALA A 1064 38.71 -42.62 8.50
CA ALA A 1064 37.93 -43.41 7.55
C ALA A 1064 36.68 -42.68 7.06
N LEU A 1065 36.42 -42.80 5.75
CA LEU A 1065 35.18 -42.40 5.12
C LEU A 1065 34.29 -43.64 5.02
N CYS A 1066 33.24 -43.65 5.84
CA CYS A 1066 32.27 -44.73 6.01
C CYS A 1066 30.98 -44.42 5.22
N VAL A 1067 31.13 -44.12 3.93
CA VAL A 1067 30.05 -43.70 3.01
C VAL A 1067 29.32 -44.89 2.39
N ASP A 1068 28.20 -44.65 1.69
CA ASP A 1068 27.41 -45.73 1.10
C ASP A 1068 28.18 -46.44 -0.04
N ASN A 1069 27.88 -47.71 -0.25
CA ASN A 1069 28.50 -48.55 -1.29
C ASN A 1069 27.84 -48.30 -2.66
N ASP A 1070 27.86 -47.05 -3.14
CA ASP A 1070 27.32 -46.65 -4.45
C ASP A 1070 28.27 -45.72 -5.24
N GLU A 1071 27.84 -45.29 -6.43
CA GLU A 1071 28.61 -44.40 -7.31
C GLU A 1071 28.94 -43.04 -6.69
N ALA A 1072 28.02 -42.48 -5.88
CA ALA A 1072 28.21 -41.17 -5.25
C ALA A 1072 29.15 -41.26 -4.04
N GLY A 1073 29.04 -42.30 -3.22
CA GLY A 1073 29.96 -42.58 -2.12
C GLY A 1073 31.39 -42.83 -2.62
N LYS A 1074 31.54 -43.66 -3.68
CA LYS A 1074 32.84 -43.92 -4.31
C LYS A 1074 33.45 -42.65 -4.92
N ALA A 1075 32.69 -41.90 -5.73
CA ALA A 1075 33.14 -40.62 -6.28
C ALA A 1075 33.36 -39.50 -5.23
N PHE A 1076 32.92 -39.69 -3.98
CA PHE A 1076 33.31 -38.86 -2.84
C PHE A 1076 34.64 -39.33 -2.24
N PHE A 1077 34.82 -40.64 -2.02
CA PHE A 1077 36.09 -41.19 -1.53
C PHE A 1077 37.27 -40.89 -2.47
N ASP A 1078 37.09 -41.05 -3.79
CA ASP A 1078 38.13 -40.84 -4.80
C ASP A 1078 38.72 -39.41 -4.75
N LYS A 1079 37.92 -38.42 -4.31
CA LYS A 1079 38.38 -37.04 -4.09
C LYS A 1079 39.33 -36.95 -2.91
N PHE A 1080 39.05 -37.67 -1.82
CA PHE A 1080 39.88 -37.69 -0.61
C PHE A 1080 41.11 -38.59 -0.73
N GLN A 1081 41.10 -39.60 -1.62
CA GLN A 1081 42.22 -40.51 -1.84
C GLN A 1081 43.52 -39.78 -2.27
N GLN A 1082 43.42 -38.59 -2.86
CA GLN A 1082 44.57 -37.78 -3.27
C GLN A 1082 45.18 -36.93 -2.13
N PHE A 1083 44.57 -36.93 -0.94
CA PHE A 1083 44.97 -36.07 0.18
C PHE A 1083 45.58 -36.86 1.34
N THR A 1084 46.62 -36.28 1.95
CA THR A 1084 47.15 -36.71 3.25
C THR A 1084 46.85 -35.67 4.33
N PHE A 1085 46.39 -36.13 5.48
CA PHE A 1085 46.14 -35.29 6.65
C PHE A 1085 47.44 -35.10 7.44
N ASN A 1086 47.99 -33.89 7.38
CA ASN A 1086 49.21 -33.52 8.07
C ASN A 1086 48.93 -33.20 9.55
N GLN A 1087 49.55 -33.97 10.44
CA GLN A 1087 49.49 -33.77 11.90
C GLN A 1087 50.74 -33.04 12.40
N LYS A 1088 50.61 -32.32 13.52
CA LYS A 1088 51.77 -31.79 14.25
C LYS A 1088 52.53 -32.96 14.88
N GLU A 1089 53.85 -33.01 14.63
CA GLU A 1089 54.79 -33.95 15.26
C GLU A 1089 54.51 -35.45 15.02
N LYS A 1090 53.61 -35.80 14.10
CA LYS A 1090 53.32 -37.17 13.63
C LYS A 1090 53.49 -37.28 12.11
N ALA A 1091 53.55 -38.52 11.61
CA ALA A 1091 53.47 -38.79 10.18
C ALA A 1091 52.09 -38.37 9.60
N PRO A 1092 52.00 -38.01 8.30
CA PRO A 1092 50.73 -37.78 7.63
C PRO A 1092 49.88 -39.06 7.60
N LEU A 1093 48.56 -38.93 7.68
CA LEU A 1093 47.61 -40.03 7.51
C LEU A 1093 46.93 -39.98 6.14
N GLU A 1094 46.67 -41.14 5.55
CA GLU A 1094 45.82 -41.28 4.35
C GLU A 1094 44.37 -41.56 4.78
N PHE A 1095 43.40 -41.18 3.92
CA PHE A 1095 41.99 -41.49 4.14
C PHE A 1095 41.71 -42.96 3.77
N GLN A 1096 41.13 -43.71 4.70
CA GLN A 1096 40.72 -45.09 4.50
C GLN A 1096 39.26 -45.16 4.02
N ALA A 1097 38.94 -46.15 3.19
CA ALA A 1097 37.56 -46.43 2.78
C ALA A 1097 36.99 -47.59 3.62
N GLU A 1098 35.82 -47.38 4.21
CA GLU A 1098 35.00 -48.45 4.78
C GLU A 1098 33.63 -48.41 4.11
N PHE A 1099 33.33 -49.40 3.28
CA PHE A 1099 32.03 -49.53 2.61
C PHE A 1099 31.19 -50.63 3.28
N PRO A 1100 29.87 -50.45 3.43
CA PRO A 1100 28.99 -51.52 3.91
C PRO A 1100 29.01 -52.69 2.92
N GLN A 1101 29.10 -53.91 3.45
CA GLN A 1101 29.24 -55.13 2.66
C GLN A 1101 27.88 -55.56 2.11
N ASP A 1102 27.75 -55.59 0.78
CA ASP A 1102 26.56 -56.05 0.09
C ASP A 1102 26.54 -57.59 -0.08
N PRO A 1103 25.38 -58.24 0.06
CA PRO A 1103 25.27 -59.68 -0.13
C PRO A 1103 25.36 -60.05 -1.60
N VAL A 1104 26.18 -61.06 -1.91
CA VAL A 1104 26.47 -61.57 -3.26
C VAL A 1104 25.21 -61.64 -4.13
N GLY A 1105 25.22 -60.93 -5.27
CA GLY A 1105 24.09 -60.77 -6.17
C GLY A 1105 23.21 -59.53 -5.95
N GLN A 1106 23.49 -58.68 -4.95
CA GLN A 1106 22.83 -57.37 -4.78
C GLN A 1106 23.71 -56.17 -5.19
N GLU A 1107 24.89 -56.44 -5.75
CA GLU A 1107 25.98 -55.56 -6.25
C GLU A 1107 25.56 -54.40 -7.20
N THR A 1108 24.28 -54.26 -7.53
CA THR A 1108 23.71 -53.22 -8.42
C THR A 1108 22.70 -52.31 -7.74
N GLN A 1109 22.42 -52.51 -6.44
CA GLN A 1109 21.54 -51.68 -5.64
C GLN A 1109 22.37 -50.75 -4.72
N LYS A 1110 21.94 -49.49 -4.53
CA LYS A 1110 22.52 -48.61 -3.49
C LYS A 1110 22.38 -49.30 -2.13
N TRP A 1111 23.51 -49.50 -1.46
CA TRP A 1111 23.60 -50.23 -0.20
C TRP A 1111 24.21 -49.34 0.89
N ASP A 1112 23.41 -49.07 1.94
CA ASP A 1112 23.81 -48.27 3.11
C ASP A 1112 24.13 -49.15 4.34
N TRP A 1113 24.79 -48.59 5.36
CA TRP A 1113 25.17 -49.34 6.58
C TRP A 1113 23.97 -49.88 7.37
N ASN A 1114 22.78 -49.29 7.21
CA ASN A 1114 21.58 -49.81 7.82
C ASN A 1114 21.00 -51.00 7.03
N ASN A 1115 21.22 -51.07 5.71
CA ASN A 1115 20.88 -52.23 4.89
C ASN A 1115 21.71 -53.44 5.33
N GLU A 1116 23.02 -53.27 5.55
CA GLU A 1116 23.88 -54.33 6.07
C GLU A 1116 23.44 -54.80 7.47
N LEU A 1117 23.19 -53.88 8.41
CA LEU A 1117 22.74 -54.25 9.75
C LEU A 1117 21.42 -55.02 9.74
N VAL A 1118 20.43 -54.53 8.99
CA VAL A 1118 19.13 -55.20 8.84
C VAL A 1118 19.30 -56.56 8.17
N TYR A 1119 20.20 -56.70 7.19
CA TYR A 1119 20.51 -57.99 6.57
C TYR A 1119 21.16 -58.97 7.55
N GLN A 1120 22.22 -58.57 8.27
CA GLN A 1120 22.90 -59.44 9.24
C GLN A 1120 21.98 -59.90 10.37
N VAL A 1121 21.11 -59.01 10.89
CA VAL A 1121 20.15 -59.37 11.95
C VAL A 1121 19.08 -60.35 11.42
N ASN A 1122 18.54 -60.13 10.22
CA ASN A 1122 17.57 -61.04 9.62
C ASN A 1122 18.18 -62.42 9.31
N GLU A 1123 19.42 -62.48 8.80
CA GLU A 1123 20.10 -63.76 8.59
C GLU A 1123 20.44 -64.47 9.89
N GLY A 1124 20.88 -63.74 10.93
CA GLY A 1124 21.06 -64.29 12.28
C GLY A 1124 19.76 -64.87 12.84
N GLU A 1125 18.62 -64.19 12.67
CA GLU A 1125 17.31 -64.75 13.04
C GLU A 1125 16.91 -65.95 12.19
N ASN A 1126 17.11 -65.93 10.87
CA ASN A 1126 16.78 -67.04 9.98
C ASN A 1126 17.59 -68.29 10.31
N GLN A 1127 18.89 -68.13 10.60
CA GLN A 1127 19.75 -69.21 11.05
C GLN A 1127 19.31 -69.72 12.42
N ARG A 1128 18.96 -68.84 13.36
CA ARG A 1128 18.46 -69.23 14.69
C ARG A 1128 17.10 -69.95 14.63
N LYS A 1129 16.20 -69.55 13.73
CA LYS A 1129 14.92 -70.23 13.45
C LYS A 1129 15.16 -71.61 12.83
N LYS A 1130 16.05 -71.74 11.83
CA LYS A 1130 16.47 -73.04 11.27
C LYS A 1130 17.10 -73.95 12.33
N SER A 1131 17.88 -73.41 13.27
CA SER A 1131 18.42 -74.18 14.40
C SER A 1131 17.31 -74.70 15.32
N LEU A 1132 16.34 -73.86 15.70
CA LEU A 1132 15.19 -74.25 16.52
C LEU A 1132 14.27 -75.26 15.81
N GLU A 1133 14.10 -75.16 14.50
CA GLU A 1133 13.39 -76.16 13.68
C GLU A 1133 14.18 -77.48 13.50
N SER A 1134 15.47 -77.50 13.85
CA SER A 1134 16.33 -78.69 13.79
C SER A 1134 16.49 -79.42 15.13
N GLU A 1135 16.00 -78.86 16.24
CA GLU A 1135 15.97 -79.57 17.51
C GLU A 1135 14.86 -80.65 17.49
N PRO A 1136 15.17 -81.93 17.76
CA PRO A 1136 14.16 -82.98 17.78
C PRO A 1136 13.22 -82.78 18.97
N ALA A 1137 11.91 -82.79 18.71
CA ALA A 1137 10.88 -82.59 19.73
C ALA A 1137 10.97 -83.63 20.86
N LEU A 1138 11.56 -83.23 22.00
CA LEU A 1138 11.67 -84.04 23.20
C LEU A 1138 10.31 -84.09 23.91
N SER A 1139 9.66 -85.26 23.86
CA SER A 1139 8.33 -85.46 24.41
C SER A 1139 8.37 -85.74 25.92
N LEU A 1140 8.12 -84.72 26.75
CA LEU A 1140 7.25 -84.76 27.94
C LEU A 1140 7.13 -83.38 28.62
#